data_AF-A0A954Z4S3-F1
#
_entry.id   AF-A0A954Z4S3-F1
#
_cell.length_a   1.000
_cell.length_b   1.000
_cell.length_c   1.000
_cell.angle_alpha   90.00
_cell.angle_beta   90.00
_cell.angle_gamma   90.00
#
_symmetry.space_group_name_H-M   'P 1'
#
loop_
_entity.id
_entity.type
_entity.pdbx_description
1 polymer ?
#
loop_
_entity_poly.entity_id
_entity_poly.type
_entity_poly.pdbx_seq_one_letter_code
_entity_poly.pdbx_strand_id
1 'polypeptide(L)'
;MLAIGMRKVRVTLLLSACVSAAGCSVPVERHDWSQYDGPGAEHFREPQYELPFHEDPLEPVNRIAYGLNTAVVVGIAEPISSGWRQIVPQEVRTPMARAADNLEFPRRGLNNLLQGRTREAGDETARFAINSTAGVLGLFDVAAEKGIRPADTDTGMTLRQAGWENSVYLTLPFGMPGTARDVVGGVGDTLLDPTVYFFPAAPIKGFIQGAERMDAIERFVTTQRDAYEISRRMYLARRQAKSLDQGAASNEGPAIETLAYAALAPRDPGFDLRGRTHRVRVAATGRKLPYDVWMHSEPAPLVVLLPGFGGHRESYANMAMAEMFFDAGYSVATISSAANFEFMRRAASIVHPGYAPIDAADVFGAAGAVCRDIEQRDGDRVTRRALIGVSFGGGHTLFAAAMADRDTTASFDAYLAICPPIQFAYAAKKLDDYYNTPLDFPEAERDARVIAAMKKGASLAMGGAGRVGLSEQEAAFLIGLSYRMALHDVIWTARERHDTGVLKTEWNALARASASQEIFDYSMMKYAYAFLLPELEARKGIIDRPAAMFIQSNLRLLEGTLRSRDNVGVAFNANDFLMAPGDAAWLNRVFGASRLIASERGGHLGNLGDDAWRADVVAMLGRLLDEEAPSDKRVD
;
A
#
# COMPACT_ATOMS: atom_id res chain seq x y z
N MET A 1 6.47 28.57 42.69
CA MET A 1 7.29 28.96 41.52
C MET A 1 8.50 28.04 41.26
N LEU A 2 9.19 27.48 42.27
CA LEU A 2 10.34 26.57 42.04
C LEU A 2 9.99 25.18 41.46
N ALA A 3 8.79 24.63 41.74
CA ALA A 3 8.41 23.29 41.27
C ALA A 3 8.12 23.18 39.74
N ILE A 4 7.78 24.30 39.10
CA ILE A 4 7.53 24.38 37.65
C ILE A 4 8.85 24.54 36.88
N GLY A 5 9.85 25.21 37.47
CA GLY A 5 11.20 25.33 36.93
C GLY A 5 11.94 23.99 36.88
N MET A 6 11.81 23.16 37.91
CA MET A 6 12.48 21.84 37.96
C MET A 6 11.88 20.82 36.97
N ARG A 7 10.60 20.93 36.60
CA ARG A 7 9.99 20.10 35.55
C ARG A 7 10.46 20.51 34.14
N LYS A 8 10.57 21.81 33.87
CA LYS A 8 11.12 22.30 32.59
C LYS A 8 12.59 21.93 32.43
N VAL A 9 13.39 22.07 33.48
CA VAL A 9 14.81 21.68 33.49
C VAL A 9 15.00 20.17 33.29
N ARG A 10 14.13 19.32 33.84
CA ARG A 10 14.17 17.87 33.59
C ARG A 10 13.79 17.48 32.15
N VAL A 11 12.81 18.15 31.54
CA VAL A 11 12.44 17.93 30.13
C VAL A 11 13.55 18.41 29.20
N THR A 12 14.15 19.57 29.46
CA THR A 12 15.29 20.08 28.69
C THR A 12 16.54 19.21 28.86
N LEU A 13 16.82 18.69 30.06
CA LEU A 13 17.93 17.75 30.29
C LEU A 13 17.69 16.37 29.65
N LEU A 14 16.45 15.90 29.59
CA LEU A 14 16.09 14.67 28.86
C LEU A 14 16.23 14.86 27.34
N LEU A 15 15.82 16.01 26.80
CA LEU A 15 16.04 16.37 25.39
C LEU A 15 17.54 16.53 25.08
N SER A 16 18.32 17.20 25.93
CA SER A 16 19.78 17.31 25.76
C SER A 16 20.50 15.96 25.91
N ALA A 17 20.05 15.08 26.80
CA ALA A 17 20.61 13.72 26.92
C ALA A 17 20.25 12.84 25.71
N CYS A 18 19.06 13.01 25.11
CA CYS A 18 18.70 12.34 23.86
C CYS A 18 19.50 12.87 22.66
N VAL A 19 19.83 14.17 22.64
CA VAL A 19 20.69 14.76 21.61
C VAL A 19 22.15 14.28 21.74
N SER A 20 22.63 14.03 22.96
CA SER A 20 23.97 13.43 23.18
C SER A 20 24.03 11.93 22.88
N ALA A 21 22.89 11.23 22.83
CA ALA A 21 22.77 9.83 22.42
C ALA A 21 22.61 9.65 20.90
N ALA A 22 22.51 10.75 20.13
CA ALA A 22 22.39 10.75 18.67
C ALA A 22 23.67 10.32 17.93
N GLY A 23 24.70 9.85 18.65
CA GLY A 23 26.02 9.49 18.11
C GLY A 23 26.28 7.98 17.96
N CYS A 24 25.30 7.10 18.20
CA CYS A 24 25.47 5.66 18.02
C CYS A 24 24.47 5.12 16.98
N SER A 25 24.68 5.43 15.71
CA SER A 25 24.09 4.64 14.63
C SER A 25 24.69 3.23 14.70
N VAL A 26 23.86 2.21 14.93
CA VAL A 26 24.32 0.82 14.83
C VAL A 26 24.75 0.59 13.37
N PRO A 27 25.97 0.11 13.09
CA PRO A 27 26.39 -0.10 11.71
C PRO A 27 25.50 -1.13 11.03
N VAL A 28 25.26 -0.95 9.73
CA VAL A 28 24.63 -1.98 8.91
C VAL A 28 25.66 -3.05 8.62
N GLU A 29 25.49 -4.22 9.20
CA GLU A 29 26.28 -5.40 8.86
C GLU A 29 25.60 -6.13 7.70
N ARG A 30 26.41 -6.64 6.76
CA ARG A 30 25.91 -7.29 5.55
C ARG A 30 26.55 -8.64 5.36
N HIS A 31 25.79 -9.56 4.80
CA HIS A 31 26.35 -10.76 4.21
C HIS A 31 27.13 -10.40 2.93
N ASP A 32 28.40 -10.78 2.85
CA ASP A 32 29.19 -10.62 1.61
C ASP A 32 28.82 -11.73 0.62
N TRP A 33 28.11 -11.35 -0.45
CA TRP A 33 27.72 -12.25 -1.53
C TRP A 33 28.67 -12.19 -2.74
N SER A 34 29.73 -11.38 -2.69
CA SER A 34 30.60 -11.15 -3.85
C SER A 34 31.29 -12.42 -4.37
N GLN A 35 31.61 -13.34 -3.45
CA GLN A 35 32.25 -14.63 -3.74
C GLN A 35 31.25 -15.79 -3.84
N TYR A 36 29.95 -15.55 -3.72
CA TYR A 36 28.95 -16.62 -3.81
C TYR A 36 28.87 -17.16 -5.24
N ASP A 37 28.99 -18.48 -5.39
CA ASP A 37 28.98 -19.21 -6.67
C ASP A 37 27.87 -20.28 -6.75
N GLY A 38 26.99 -20.33 -5.76
CA GLY A 38 25.86 -21.25 -5.70
C GLY A 38 24.69 -20.88 -6.60
N PRO A 39 23.53 -21.55 -6.44
CA PRO A 39 22.33 -21.28 -7.23
C PRO A 39 21.91 -19.80 -7.21
N GLY A 40 21.70 -19.22 -8.39
CA GLY A 40 21.27 -17.82 -8.52
C GLY A 40 22.38 -16.78 -8.28
N ALA A 41 23.66 -17.20 -8.27
CA ALA A 41 24.81 -16.31 -8.07
C ALA A 41 24.81 -15.06 -8.96
N GLU A 42 24.26 -15.16 -10.17
CA GLU A 42 24.07 -14.03 -11.09
C GLU A 42 23.27 -12.88 -10.44
N HIS A 43 22.20 -13.18 -9.72
CA HIS A 43 21.34 -12.17 -9.10
C HIS A 43 21.99 -11.46 -7.91
N PHE A 44 22.97 -12.10 -7.26
CA PHE A 44 23.75 -11.48 -6.20
C PHE A 44 24.77 -10.46 -6.73
N ARG A 45 25.20 -10.63 -7.99
CA ARG A 45 26.17 -9.77 -8.67
C ARG A 45 25.52 -8.69 -9.55
N GLU A 46 24.21 -8.78 -9.78
CA GLU A 46 23.46 -7.75 -10.48
C GLU A 46 23.52 -6.41 -9.71
N PRO A 47 23.79 -5.29 -10.40
CA PRO A 47 23.74 -3.98 -9.77
C PRO A 47 22.33 -3.70 -9.24
N GLN A 48 22.25 -3.12 -8.05
CA GLN A 48 20.98 -2.73 -7.43
C GLN A 48 20.99 -1.22 -7.19
N TYR A 49 19.84 -0.59 -7.39
CA TYR A 49 19.67 0.80 -6.98
C TYR A 49 19.58 0.88 -5.45
N GLU A 50 20.50 1.64 -4.85
CA GLU A 50 20.45 1.96 -3.43
C GLU A 50 19.55 3.17 -3.21
N LEU A 51 18.39 2.96 -2.60
CA LEU A 51 17.49 4.05 -2.25
C LEU A 51 18.19 4.94 -1.20
N PRO A 52 18.24 6.28 -1.39
CA PRO A 52 18.91 7.18 -0.45
C PRO A 52 18.43 6.96 0.98
N PHE A 53 19.36 6.55 1.84
CA PHE A 53 19.09 6.32 3.25
C PHE A 53 19.41 7.59 4.04
N HIS A 54 18.40 8.08 4.75
CA HIS A 54 18.60 9.11 5.77
C HIS A 54 18.69 8.40 7.11
N GLU A 55 19.72 8.66 7.89
CA GLU A 55 19.82 8.13 9.25
C GLU A 55 18.74 8.70 10.17
N ASP A 56 18.31 7.91 11.15
CA ASP A 56 17.41 8.35 12.21
C ASP A 56 18.05 8.18 13.58
N PRO A 57 18.85 9.17 14.02
CA PRO A 57 19.53 9.09 15.32
C PRO A 57 18.58 8.99 16.52
N LEU A 58 17.32 9.37 16.34
CA LEU A 58 16.29 9.37 17.39
C LEU A 58 15.23 8.29 17.14
N GLU A 59 15.50 7.28 16.32
CA GLU A 59 14.55 6.24 15.93
C GLU A 59 13.80 5.63 17.13
N PRO A 60 14.45 5.25 18.26
CA PRO A 60 13.73 4.68 19.39
C PRO A 60 12.68 5.64 19.98
N VAL A 61 13.03 6.92 20.11
CA VAL A 61 12.13 7.97 20.62
C VAL A 61 11.02 8.24 19.61
N ASN A 62 11.37 8.35 18.34
CA ASN A 62 10.45 8.62 17.25
C ASN A 62 9.43 7.49 17.10
N ARG A 63 9.84 6.23 17.20
CA ARG A 63 8.94 5.06 17.17
C ARG A 63 8.00 5.00 18.37
N ILE A 64 8.45 5.39 19.56
CA ILE A 64 7.57 5.51 20.74
C ILE A 64 6.51 6.59 20.49
N ALA A 65 6.93 7.77 20.04
CA ALA A 65 6.00 8.86 19.72
C ALA A 65 5.04 8.45 18.60
N TYR A 66 5.52 7.78 17.56
CA TYR A 66 4.70 7.24 16.48
C TYR A 66 3.66 6.25 17.00
N GLY A 67 4.04 5.32 17.89
CA GLY A 67 3.10 4.38 18.51
C GLY A 67 2.00 5.07 19.31
N LEU A 68 2.33 6.15 20.03
CA LEU A 68 1.33 6.98 20.71
C LEU A 68 0.39 7.68 19.71
N ASN A 69 0.94 8.22 18.62
CA ASN A 69 0.15 8.87 17.57
C ASN A 69 -0.79 7.88 16.89
N THR A 70 -0.32 6.69 16.55
CA THR A 70 -1.13 5.60 16.00
C THR A 70 -2.26 5.22 16.95
N ALA A 71 -1.98 5.09 18.26
CA ALA A 71 -3.03 4.79 19.24
C ALA A 71 -4.11 5.88 19.32
N VAL A 72 -3.72 7.15 19.16
CA VAL A 72 -4.68 8.27 19.11
C VAL A 72 -5.45 8.29 17.80
N VAL A 73 -4.80 8.05 16.66
CA VAL A 73 -5.44 7.96 15.36
C VAL A 73 -6.52 6.87 15.38
N VAL A 74 -6.13 5.63 15.71
CA VAL A 74 -7.03 4.46 15.68
C VAL A 74 -8.07 4.54 16.79
N GLY A 75 -7.69 4.96 18.00
CA GLY A 75 -8.57 4.87 19.18
C GLY A 75 -9.46 6.09 19.42
N ILE A 76 -9.14 7.26 18.85
CA ILE A 76 -9.82 8.52 19.15
C ILE A 76 -10.16 9.28 17.87
N ALA A 77 -9.15 9.64 17.06
CA ALA A 77 -9.33 10.57 15.96
C ALA A 77 -10.19 9.98 14.84
N GLU A 78 -9.97 8.71 14.46
CA GLU A 78 -10.77 8.07 13.44
C GLU A 78 -12.20 7.80 13.88
N PRO A 79 -12.49 7.23 15.07
CA PRO A 79 -13.87 7.07 15.54
C PRO A 79 -14.69 8.38 15.53
N ILE A 80 -14.06 9.51 15.92
CA ILE A 80 -14.70 10.83 15.87
C ILE A 80 -14.90 11.30 14.42
N SER A 81 -13.90 11.11 13.56
CA SER A 81 -13.95 11.49 12.14
C SER A 81 -14.98 10.67 11.37
N SER A 82 -15.08 9.37 11.62
CA SER A 82 -16.13 8.49 11.11
C SER A 82 -17.52 9.01 11.49
N GLY A 83 -17.74 9.30 12.79
CA GLY A 83 -19.02 9.84 13.26
C GLY A 83 -19.37 11.19 12.60
N TRP A 84 -18.39 12.07 12.43
CA TRP A 84 -18.56 13.33 11.70
C TRP A 84 -18.96 13.10 10.24
N ARG A 85 -18.29 12.17 9.54
CA ARG A 85 -18.60 11.83 8.14
C ARG A 85 -19.99 11.22 7.97
N GLN A 86 -20.48 10.49 8.97
CA GLN A 86 -21.83 9.91 8.99
C GLN A 86 -22.92 10.95 9.26
N ILE A 87 -22.65 11.92 10.14
CA ILE A 87 -23.66 12.91 10.58
C ILE A 87 -23.75 14.09 9.60
N VAL A 88 -22.61 14.53 9.06
CA VAL A 88 -22.53 15.73 8.23
C VAL A 88 -22.35 15.36 6.76
N PRO A 89 -23.25 15.76 5.85
CA PRO A 89 -23.13 15.46 4.43
C PRO A 89 -21.87 16.06 3.79
N GLN A 90 -21.35 15.40 2.74
CA GLN A 90 -20.12 15.80 2.05
C GLN A 90 -20.23 17.20 1.44
N GLU A 91 -21.44 17.60 1.03
CA GLU A 91 -21.79 18.90 0.47
C GLU A 91 -21.59 20.04 1.47
N VAL A 92 -21.58 19.74 2.77
CA VAL A 92 -21.30 20.70 3.85
C VAL A 92 -19.85 20.60 4.29
N ARG A 93 -19.33 19.38 4.47
CA ARG A 93 -17.94 19.15 4.90
C ARG A 93 -16.92 19.74 3.92
N THR A 94 -17.14 19.56 2.62
CA THR A 94 -16.20 20.00 1.58
C THR A 94 -16.04 21.52 1.54
N PRO A 95 -17.11 22.34 1.48
CA PRO A 95 -16.98 23.79 1.61
C PRO A 95 -16.32 24.25 2.92
N MET A 96 -16.63 23.60 4.05
CA MET A 96 -16.00 23.93 5.34
C MET A 96 -14.48 23.70 5.30
N ALA A 97 -14.03 22.59 4.72
CA ALA A 97 -12.61 22.30 4.54
C ALA A 97 -11.92 23.33 3.63
N ARG A 98 -12.57 23.75 2.53
CA ARG A 98 -12.05 24.81 1.65
C ARG A 98 -11.93 26.15 2.35
N ALA A 99 -12.93 26.52 3.16
CA ALA A 99 -12.88 27.75 3.95
C ALA A 99 -11.75 27.69 4.99
N ALA A 100 -11.56 26.55 5.65
CA ALA A 100 -10.44 26.31 6.56
C ALA A 100 -9.07 26.43 5.84
N ASP A 101 -8.95 25.90 4.63
CA ASP A 101 -7.74 25.99 3.80
C ASP A 101 -7.47 27.43 3.31
N ASN A 102 -8.52 28.22 3.06
CA ASN A 102 -8.42 29.62 2.67
C ASN A 102 -7.79 30.47 3.80
N LEU A 103 -8.06 30.12 5.08
CA LEU A 103 -7.46 30.77 6.25
C LEU A 103 -5.95 30.52 6.39
N GLU A 104 -5.37 29.58 5.62
CA GLU A 104 -3.91 29.37 5.60
C GLU A 104 -3.16 30.38 4.70
N PHE A 105 -3.87 31.32 4.06
CA PHE A 105 -3.25 32.35 3.22
C PHE A 105 -2.07 33.07 3.89
N PRO A 106 -2.15 33.58 5.14
CA PRO A 106 -1.04 34.31 5.75
C PRO A 106 0.24 33.47 5.82
N ARG A 107 0.09 32.18 6.13
CA ARG A 107 1.18 31.20 6.16
C ARG A 107 1.82 31.04 4.79
N ARG A 108 1.05 30.74 3.75
CA ARG A 108 1.59 30.47 2.41
C ARG A 108 2.12 31.74 1.73
N GLY A 109 1.37 32.83 1.82
CA GLY A 109 1.72 34.12 1.24
C GLY A 109 3.04 34.68 1.79
N LEU A 110 3.18 34.75 3.13
CA LEU A 110 4.41 35.24 3.75
C LEU A 110 5.60 34.34 3.45
N ASN A 111 5.45 33.02 3.55
CA ASN A 111 6.56 32.11 3.27
C ASN A 111 7.01 32.17 1.81
N ASN A 112 6.10 32.31 0.84
CA ASN A 112 6.49 32.55 -0.56
C ASN A 112 7.28 33.86 -0.72
N LEU A 113 6.85 34.95 -0.07
CA LEU A 113 7.60 36.22 -0.08
C LEU A 113 9.00 36.08 0.52
N LEU A 114 9.12 35.43 1.69
CA LEU A 114 10.40 35.18 2.35
C LEU A 114 11.32 34.27 1.53
N GLN A 115 10.74 33.38 0.71
CA GLN A 115 11.45 32.54 -0.24
C GLN A 115 11.77 33.24 -1.57
N GLY A 116 11.44 34.53 -1.73
CA GLY A 116 11.66 35.28 -2.97
C GLY A 116 10.76 34.86 -4.14
N ARG A 117 9.73 34.05 -3.88
CA ARG A 117 8.76 33.54 -4.86
C ARG A 117 7.61 34.51 -5.03
N THR A 118 7.90 35.66 -5.65
CA THR A 118 6.97 36.79 -5.76
C THR A 118 5.73 36.47 -6.60
N ARG A 119 5.87 35.65 -7.64
CA ARG A 119 4.75 35.17 -8.46
C ARG A 119 3.80 34.32 -7.63
N GLU A 120 4.32 33.32 -6.93
CA GLU A 120 3.54 32.40 -6.10
C GLU A 120 2.90 33.11 -4.90
N ALA A 121 3.55 34.13 -4.33
CA ALA A 121 2.95 35.00 -3.33
C ALA A 121 1.77 35.81 -3.89
N GLY A 122 1.92 36.32 -5.12
CA GLY A 122 0.84 36.98 -5.86
C GLY A 122 -0.33 36.05 -6.13
N ASP A 123 -0.04 34.81 -6.55
CA ASP A 123 -1.04 33.76 -6.79
C ASP A 123 -1.80 33.41 -5.50
N GLU A 124 -1.13 33.23 -4.36
CA GLU A 124 -1.77 33.03 -3.05
C GLU A 124 -2.67 34.21 -2.65
N THR A 125 -2.22 35.44 -2.91
CA THR A 125 -3.00 36.65 -2.61
C THR A 125 -4.25 36.73 -3.48
N ALA A 126 -4.11 36.45 -4.78
CA ALA A 126 -5.22 36.39 -5.71
C ALA A 126 -6.21 35.29 -5.30
N ARG A 127 -5.73 34.09 -4.94
CA ARG A 127 -6.56 32.99 -4.42
C ARG A 127 -7.38 33.43 -3.22
N PHE A 128 -6.73 34.00 -2.21
CA PHE A 128 -7.40 34.45 -1.01
C PHE A 128 -8.47 35.52 -1.32
N ALA A 129 -8.15 36.51 -2.16
CA ALA A 129 -9.10 37.56 -2.52
C ALA A 129 -10.31 37.01 -3.29
N ILE A 130 -10.07 36.18 -4.31
CA ILE A 130 -11.12 35.57 -5.14
C ILE A 130 -12.01 34.64 -4.30
N ASN A 131 -11.40 33.72 -3.53
CA ASN A 131 -12.15 32.75 -2.76
C ASN A 131 -12.89 33.41 -1.58
N SER A 132 -12.34 34.46 -0.97
CA SER A 132 -13.04 35.20 0.09
C SER A 132 -14.22 36.02 -0.42
N THR A 133 -14.20 36.45 -1.68
CA THR A 133 -15.26 37.27 -2.30
C THR A 133 -16.20 36.41 -3.16
N ALA A 134 -15.79 36.07 -4.37
CA ALA A 134 -16.55 35.24 -5.31
C ALA A 134 -16.77 33.81 -4.79
N GLY A 135 -15.83 33.29 -4.00
CA GLY A 135 -15.95 31.98 -3.36
C GLY A 135 -16.70 31.95 -2.03
N VAL A 136 -17.32 33.07 -1.62
CA VAL A 136 -18.10 33.20 -0.38
C VAL A 136 -17.30 32.78 0.85
N LEU A 137 -16.35 33.63 1.28
CA LEU A 137 -15.46 33.38 2.43
C LEU A 137 -14.60 32.10 2.33
N GLY A 138 -14.38 31.60 1.11
CA GLY A 138 -13.58 30.41 0.85
C GLY A 138 -14.36 29.11 0.79
N LEU A 139 -15.70 29.13 0.88
CA LEU A 139 -16.54 27.95 0.72
C LEU A 139 -16.40 27.31 -0.68
N PHE A 140 -16.14 28.13 -1.70
CA PHE A 140 -15.89 27.70 -3.08
C PHE A 140 -14.49 28.12 -3.54
N ASP A 141 -13.73 27.19 -4.16
CA ASP A 141 -12.37 27.46 -4.67
C ASP A 141 -12.41 27.93 -6.13
N VAL A 142 -13.01 29.11 -6.35
CA VAL A 142 -13.14 29.76 -7.67
C VAL A 142 -11.77 30.04 -8.30
N ALA A 143 -10.75 30.29 -7.48
CA ALA A 143 -9.41 30.53 -7.97
C ALA A 143 -8.77 29.28 -8.59
N ALA A 144 -9.03 28.08 -8.05
CA ALA A 144 -8.54 26.83 -8.64
C ALA A 144 -9.17 26.55 -10.01
N GLU A 145 -10.45 26.88 -10.21
CA GLU A 145 -11.13 26.78 -11.52
C GLU A 145 -10.47 27.67 -12.59
N LYS A 146 -9.85 28.77 -12.16
CA LYS A 146 -9.06 29.68 -13.01
C LYS A 146 -7.61 29.23 -13.20
N GLY A 147 -7.24 28.05 -12.70
CA GLY A 147 -5.90 27.49 -12.82
C GLY A 147 -4.89 28.02 -11.78
N ILE A 148 -5.31 28.85 -10.82
CA ILE A 148 -4.42 29.37 -9.77
C ILE A 148 -4.39 28.35 -8.63
N ARG A 149 -3.29 27.62 -8.46
CA ARG A 149 -3.16 26.53 -7.47
C ARG A 149 -2.51 27.03 -6.18
N PRO A 150 -2.81 26.41 -5.02
CA PRO A 150 -2.13 26.74 -3.79
C PRO A 150 -0.67 26.25 -3.82
N ALA A 151 0.23 27.02 -3.22
CA ALA A 151 1.62 26.70 -3.03
C ALA A 151 1.79 25.73 -1.84
N ASP A 152 2.55 24.64 -2.03
CA ASP A 152 2.94 23.73 -0.96
C ASP A 152 4.18 24.28 -0.24
N THR A 153 3.97 25.23 0.69
CA THR A 153 5.06 25.93 1.38
C THR A 153 4.70 26.28 2.82
N ASP A 154 5.71 26.36 3.68
CA ASP A 154 5.61 26.67 5.10
C ASP A 154 6.93 27.26 5.63
N THR A 155 6.98 27.65 6.90
CA THR A 155 8.19 28.25 7.48
C THR A 155 9.34 27.25 7.56
N GLY A 156 9.09 25.96 7.68
CA GLY A 156 10.13 24.93 7.56
C GLY A 156 10.83 24.94 6.20
N MET A 157 10.07 25.10 5.10
CA MET A 157 10.62 25.26 3.75
C MET A 157 11.38 26.58 3.58
N THR A 158 10.89 27.66 4.19
CA THR A 158 11.61 28.94 4.23
C THR A 158 12.96 28.80 4.91
N LEU A 159 13.02 28.14 6.07
CA LEU A 159 14.26 27.88 6.81
C LEU A 159 15.23 26.99 6.01
N ARG A 160 14.70 26.02 5.25
CA ARG A 160 15.51 25.21 4.33
C ARG A 160 16.17 26.07 3.27
N GLN A 161 15.38 26.92 2.60
CA GLN A 161 15.89 27.82 1.56
C GLN A 161 16.89 28.85 2.13
N ALA A 162 16.74 29.24 3.40
CA ALA A 162 17.69 30.09 4.12
C ALA A 162 18.98 29.37 4.56
N GLY A 163 19.15 28.08 4.23
CA GLY A 163 20.40 27.33 4.43
C GLY A 163 20.31 26.16 5.42
N TRP A 164 19.20 25.97 6.13
CA TRP A 164 19.03 24.80 7.02
C TRP A 164 18.60 23.56 6.21
N GLU A 165 19.48 23.07 5.32
CA GLU A 165 19.15 21.97 4.42
C GLU A 165 19.02 20.62 5.13
N ASN A 166 20.00 20.30 5.98
CA ASN A 166 20.09 19.07 6.76
C ASN A 166 19.37 19.21 8.10
N SER A 167 18.37 18.39 8.36
CA SER A 167 17.64 18.39 9.63
C SER A 167 17.36 16.97 10.08
N VAL A 168 17.45 16.76 11.40
CA VAL A 168 17.15 15.48 12.04
C VAL A 168 15.65 15.20 11.95
N TYR A 169 15.29 13.97 11.56
CA TYR A 169 13.90 13.51 11.56
C TYR A 169 13.37 13.41 13.00
N LEU A 170 12.13 13.86 13.21
CA LEU A 170 11.50 13.83 14.52
C LEU A 170 10.01 13.49 14.38
N THR A 171 9.53 12.57 15.20
CA THR A 171 8.09 12.35 15.40
C THR A 171 7.71 12.89 16.76
N LEU A 172 6.81 13.86 16.80
CA LEU A 172 6.31 14.44 18.05
C LEU A 172 5.08 13.66 18.56
N PRO A 173 4.93 13.47 19.89
CA PRO A 173 3.69 12.97 20.47
C PRO A 173 2.52 13.89 20.12
N PHE A 174 1.41 13.29 19.71
CA PHE A 174 0.20 13.94 19.19
C PHE A 174 0.44 14.82 17.95
N GLY A 175 1.58 14.63 17.28
CA GLY A 175 1.96 15.36 16.08
C GLY A 175 2.13 14.44 14.87
N MET A 176 2.45 15.05 13.74
CA MET A 176 2.76 14.33 12.51
C MET A 176 4.28 14.07 12.38
N PRO A 177 4.71 13.19 11.46
CA PRO A 177 6.10 13.12 11.00
C PRO A 177 6.66 14.51 10.68
N GLY A 178 7.90 14.77 11.10
CA GLY A 178 8.51 16.09 11.01
C GLY A 178 10.03 16.02 10.97
N THR A 179 10.67 17.18 10.91
CA THR A 179 12.09 17.34 11.23
C THR A 179 12.27 18.42 12.30
N ALA A 180 13.43 18.48 12.96
CA ALA A 180 13.73 19.54 13.94
C ALA A 180 13.51 20.95 13.35
N ARG A 181 13.88 21.16 12.09
CA ARG A 181 13.57 22.39 11.33
C ARG A 181 12.08 22.63 11.21
N ASP A 182 11.31 21.60 10.87
CA ASP A 182 9.87 21.73 10.66
C ASP A 182 9.13 21.98 11.98
N VAL A 183 9.66 21.50 13.11
CA VAL A 183 9.14 21.85 14.45
C VAL A 183 9.33 23.34 14.74
N VAL A 184 10.53 23.87 14.48
CA VAL A 184 10.80 25.31 14.64
C VAL A 184 9.95 26.12 13.66
N GLY A 185 9.84 25.67 12.41
CA GLY A 185 8.97 26.26 11.41
C GLY A 185 7.51 26.28 11.84
N GLY A 186 7.02 25.19 12.41
CA GLY A 186 5.66 25.06 12.92
C GLY A 186 5.31 26.07 14.01
N VAL A 187 6.27 26.52 14.83
CA VAL A 187 6.06 27.63 15.78
C VAL A 187 5.79 28.93 15.02
N GLY A 188 6.57 29.21 13.97
CA GLY A 188 6.34 30.36 13.08
C GLY A 188 4.98 30.28 12.39
N ASP A 189 4.67 29.13 11.80
CA ASP A 189 3.38 28.90 11.12
C ASP A 189 2.19 29.01 12.07
N THR A 190 2.32 28.57 13.33
CA THR A 190 1.29 28.72 14.38
C THR A 190 1.01 30.20 14.66
N LEU A 191 2.04 31.04 14.74
CA LEU A 191 1.86 32.49 14.95
C LEU A 191 1.21 33.20 13.76
N LEU A 192 1.38 32.64 12.55
CA LEU A 192 0.77 33.16 11.32
C LEU A 192 -0.66 32.67 11.11
N ASP A 193 -1.10 31.65 11.83
CA ASP A 193 -2.47 31.13 11.72
C ASP A 193 -3.44 32.04 12.50
N PRO A 194 -4.37 32.76 11.86
CA PRO A 194 -5.29 33.66 12.55
C PRO A 194 -6.22 32.91 13.53
N THR A 195 -6.42 31.59 13.36
CA THR A 195 -7.35 30.81 14.18
C THR A 195 -6.84 30.53 15.59
N VAL A 196 -5.53 30.62 15.84
CA VAL A 196 -4.95 30.37 17.17
C VAL A 196 -5.31 31.45 18.19
N TYR A 197 -5.69 32.63 17.70
CA TYR A 197 -6.07 33.78 18.53
C TYR A 197 -7.53 33.74 18.98
N PHE A 198 -8.33 32.79 18.48
CA PHE A 198 -9.74 32.64 18.81
C PHE A 198 -10.02 31.20 19.24
N PHE A 199 -10.01 30.90 20.55
CA PHE A 199 -10.36 29.56 21.02
C PHE A 199 -11.88 29.30 20.90
N PRO A 200 -12.34 28.17 20.34
CA PRO A 200 -11.62 26.97 19.90
C PRO A 200 -11.43 26.84 18.36
N ALA A 201 -11.25 27.93 17.62
CA ALA A 201 -11.19 27.92 16.15
C ALA A 201 -10.04 27.08 15.59
N ALA A 202 -8.82 27.16 16.13
CA ALA A 202 -7.68 26.37 15.65
C ALA A 202 -7.90 24.84 15.71
N PRO A 203 -8.32 24.23 16.85
CA PRO A 203 -8.60 22.80 16.87
C PRO A 203 -9.79 22.41 15.99
N ILE A 204 -10.81 23.27 15.82
CA ILE A 204 -11.92 23.03 14.89
C ILE A 204 -11.42 23.00 13.45
N LYS A 205 -10.61 24.00 13.04
CA LYS A 205 -10.00 24.07 11.71
C LYS A 205 -9.18 22.80 11.43
N GLY A 206 -8.30 22.43 12.36
CA GLY A 206 -7.47 21.23 12.22
C GLY A 206 -8.28 19.94 12.11
N PHE A 207 -9.36 19.81 12.89
CA PHE A 207 -10.28 18.68 12.77
C PHE A 207 -10.97 18.63 11.41
N ILE A 208 -11.54 19.75 10.93
CA ILE A 208 -12.23 19.82 9.63
C ILE A 208 -11.27 19.46 8.48
N GLN A 209 -10.03 19.97 8.51
CA GLN A 209 -9.01 19.65 7.50
C GLN A 209 -8.52 18.20 7.57
N GLY A 210 -8.56 17.59 8.76
CA GLY A 210 -8.03 16.25 9.03
C GLY A 210 -9.05 15.13 8.83
N ALA A 211 -10.32 15.37 9.15
CA ALA A 211 -11.36 14.34 9.25
C ALA A 211 -11.54 13.55 7.95
N GLU A 212 -11.46 14.21 6.79
CA GLU A 212 -11.58 13.54 5.48
C GLU A 212 -10.47 12.54 5.18
N ARG A 213 -9.28 12.75 5.74
CA ARG A 213 -8.09 11.94 5.49
C ARG A 213 -7.84 10.91 6.57
N MET A 214 -8.59 10.98 7.67
CA MET A 214 -8.30 10.21 8.88
C MET A 214 -8.41 8.70 8.63
N ASP A 215 -9.38 8.30 7.81
CA ASP A 215 -9.54 6.93 7.29
C ASP A 215 -8.32 6.43 6.54
N ALA A 216 -7.79 7.24 5.61
CA ALA A 216 -6.60 6.88 4.85
C ALA A 216 -5.37 6.77 5.74
N ILE A 217 -5.25 7.61 6.76
CA ILE A 217 -4.17 7.55 7.74
C ILE A 217 -4.31 6.27 8.58
N GLU A 218 -5.50 6.00 9.12
CA GLU A 218 -5.82 4.81 9.91
C GLU A 218 -5.48 3.53 9.13
N ARG A 219 -6.04 3.37 7.92
CA ARG A 219 -5.78 2.20 7.09
C ARG A 219 -4.30 2.07 6.76
N PHE A 220 -3.63 3.18 6.44
CA PHE A 220 -2.20 3.13 6.16
C PHE A 220 -1.39 2.63 7.38
N VAL A 221 -1.72 3.07 8.61
CA VAL A 221 -0.97 2.64 9.80
C VAL A 221 -1.31 1.23 10.29
N THR A 222 -2.49 0.70 9.94
CA THR A 222 -2.94 -0.64 10.36
C THR A 222 -2.64 -1.73 9.34
N THR A 223 -2.60 -1.40 8.04
CA THR A 223 -2.38 -2.38 6.96
C THR A 223 -0.91 -2.62 6.61
N GLN A 224 0.01 -1.81 7.15
CA GLN A 224 1.45 -1.91 6.92
C GLN A 224 2.16 -2.44 8.16
N ARG A 225 3.18 -3.29 7.97
CA ARG A 225 3.90 -3.88 9.11
C ARG A 225 4.81 -2.87 9.81
N ASP A 226 5.52 -2.04 9.05
CA ASP A 226 6.36 -0.95 9.57
C ASP A 226 5.94 0.39 8.99
N ALA A 227 4.70 0.80 9.27
CA ALA A 227 4.13 2.07 8.82
C ALA A 227 4.99 3.29 9.20
N TYR A 228 5.78 3.19 10.28
CA TYR A 228 6.71 4.24 10.71
C TYR A 228 7.77 4.53 9.66
N GLU A 229 8.48 3.49 9.20
CA GLU A 229 9.59 3.64 8.26
C GLU A 229 9.09 4.15 6.92
N ILE A 230 7.93 3.66 6.47
CA ILE A 230 7.25 4.14 5.26
C ILE A 230 6.87 5.62 5.40
N SER A 231 6.20 6.00 6.49
CA SER A 231 5.81 7.39 6.77
C SER A 231 7.01 8.34 6.74
N ARG A 232 8.09 7.92 7.41
CA ARG A 232 9.33 8.68 7.51
C ARG A 232 9.95 8.92 6.13
N ARG A 233 10.11 7.86 5.32
CA ARG A 233 10.68 7.97 3.97
C ARG A 233 9.83 8.84 3.06
N MET A 234 8.51 8.63 3.05
CA MET A 234 7.59 9.45 2.27
C MET A 234 7.64 10.93 2.69
N TYR A 235 7.69 11.20 4.00
CA TYR A 235 7.83 12.55 4.52
C TYR A 235 9.13 13.21 4.06
N LEU A 236 10.27 12.56 4.25
CA LEU A 236 11.58 13.10 3.87
C LEU A 236 11.69 13.33 2.35
N ALA A 237 11.20 12.39 1.54
CA ALA A 237 11.15 12.54 0.08
C ALA A 237 10.32 13.76 -0.33
N ARG A 238 9.14 13.97 0.30
CA ARG A 238 8.31 15.15 0.05
C ARG A 238 9.02 16.45 0.42
N ARG A 239 9.72 16.50 1.55
CA ARG A 239 10.41 17.72 2.03
C ARG A 239 11.70 18.05 1.27
N GLN A 240 12.34 17.07 0.65
CA GLN A 240 13.58 17.28 -0.11
C GLN A 240 13.31 17.82 -1.52
N ALA A 241 12.16 17.49 -2.09
CA ALA A 241 11.85 17.86 -3.46
C ALA A 241 11.57 19.36 -3.61
N LYS A 242 12.19 20.00 -4.62
CA LYS A 242 11.78 21.33 -5.10
C LYS A 242 10.36 21.25 -5.69
N SER A 243 9.69 22.39 -5.90
CA SER A 243 8.32 22.48 -6.42
C SER A 243 8.06 21.49 -7.56
N LEU A 244 6.86 20.90 -7.62
CA LEU A 244 6.50 19.95 -8.68
C LEU A 244 6.63 20.64 -10.04
N ASP A 245 7.57 20.19 -10.87
CA ASP A 245 7.56 20.56 -12.28
C ASP A 245 6.48 19.72 -12.98
N GLN A 246 5.55 20.39 -13.65
CA GLN A 246 4.43 19.76 -14.38
C GLN A 246 4.87 19.32 -15.78
N GLY A 247 6.10 18.81 -15.91
CA GLY A 247 6.67 18.39 -17.18
C GLY A 247 5.74 17.44 -17.91
N ALA A 248 5.65 17.59 -19.25
CA ALA A 248 4.78 16.81 -20.11
C ALA A 248 5.07 15.31 -19.95
N ALA A 249 4.17 14.62 -19.25
CA ALA A 249 4.24 13.19 -19.10
C ALA A 249 3.68 12.48 -20.32
N SER A 250 4.32 11.38 -20.70
CA SER A 250 3.66 10.33 -21.48
C SER A 250 2.55 9.75 -20.61
N ASN A 251 1.29 9.83 -21.04
CA ASN A 251 0.16 9.18 -20.35
C ASN A 251 -0.06 7.74 -20.85
N GLU A 252 0.98 7.10 -21.38
CA GLU A 252 0.88 5.84 -22.11
C GLU A 252 1.98 4.89 -21.66
N GLY A 253 1.60 3.63 -21.44
CA GLY A 253 2.50 2.54 -21.07
C GLY A 253 1.90 1.63 -19.99
N PRO A 254 2.29 0.34 -19.98
CA PRO A 254 1.74 -0.62 -19.03
C PRO A 254 2.02 -0.26 -17.57
N ALA A 255 3.16 0.35 -17.23
CA ALA A 255 3.44 0.77 -15.86
C ALA A 255 2.54 1.94 -15.45
N ILE A 256 2.30 2.92 -16.33
CA ILE A 256 1.36 4.03 -16.06
C ILE A 256 -0.07 3.51 -15.89
N GLU A 257 -0.54 2.64 -16.78
CA GLU A 257 -1.89 2.04 -16.71
C GLU A 257 -2.09 1.28 -15.38
N THR A 258 -1.06 0.58 -14.91
CA THR A 258 -1.06 -0.14 -13.61
C THR A 258 -1.36 0.79 -12.43
N LEU A 259 -0.98 2.07 -12.49
CA LEU A 259 -1.21 3.01 -11.38
C LEU A 259 -2.70 3.30 -11.12
N ALA A 260 -3.59 2.99 -12.07
CA ALA A 260 -5.03 3.06 -11.83
C ALA A 260 -5.46 2.12 -10.68
N TYR A 261 -4.79 0.99 -10.51
CA TYR A 261 -5.04 0.08 -9.39
C TYR A 261 -4.69 0.72 -8.03
N ALA A 262 -3.63 1.53 -7.97
CA ALA A 262 -3.24 2.23 -6.74
C ALA A 262 -4.23 3.32 -6.32
N ALA A 263 -5.03 3.83 -7.27
CA ALA A 263 -6.09 4.81 -7.01
C ALA A 263 -7.44 4.16 -6.67
N LEU A 264 -7.52 2.82 -6.70
CA LEU A 264 -8.76 2.10 -6.47
C LEU A 264 -9.16 2.20 -4.99
N ALA A 265 -10.37 2.70 -4.73
CA ALA A 265 -10.97 2.85 -3.41
C ALA A 265 -12.49 2.60 -3.49
N PRO A 266 -13.15 2.23 -2.37
CA PRO A 266 -14.61 2.12 -2.34
C PRO A 266 -15.28 3.41 -2.80
N ARG A 267 -16.38 3.28 -3.52
CA ARG A 267 -17.21 4.38 -4.01
C ARG A 267 -18.13 4.91 -2.92
N ASP A 268 -18.72 4.03 -2.13
CA ASP A 268 -19.48 4.30 -0.92
C ASP A 268 -18.49 4.53 0.24
N PRO A 269 -18.39 5.77 0.75
CA PRO A 269 -17.49 6.09 1.86
C PRO A 269 -17.87 5.40 3.18
N GLY A 270 -19.06 4.80 3.27
CA GLY A 270 -19.53 4.02 4.41
C GLY A 270 -19.46 2.50 4.20
N PHE A 271 -18.87 2.02 3.09
CA PHE A 271 -18.83 0.58 2.79
C PHE A 271 -18.13 -0.24 3.88
N ASP A 272 -17.04 0.29 4.43
CA ASP A 272 -16.27 -0.33 5.50
C ASP A 272 -17.09 -0.55 6.78
N LEU A 273 -17.97 0.40 7.12
CA LEU A 273 -18.83 0.36 8.30
C LEU A 273 -19.92 -0.72 8.22
N ARG A 274 -20.23 -1.20 7.02
CA ARG A 274 -21.21 -2.27 6.78
C ARG A 274 -20.63 -3.65 7.06
N GLY A 275 -19.31 -3.77 7.05
CA GLY A 275 -18.58 -5.02 7.26
C GLY A 275 -18.43 -5.38 8.73
N ARG A 276 -18.07 -6.65 8.99
CA ARG A 276 -17.71 -7.13 10.32
C ARG A 276 -16.39 -7.87 10.27
N THR A 277 -15.52 -7.58 11.22
CA THR A 277 -14.29 -8.36 11.42
C THR A 277 -14.57 -9.56 12.32
N HIS A 278 -14.23 -10.74 11.83
CA HIS A 278 -14.26 -12.00 12.55
C HIS A 278 -12.88 -12.64 12.61
N ARG A 279 -12.76 -13.75 13.34
CA ARG A 279 -11.49 -14.46 13.53
C ARG A 279 -11.73 -15.96 13.54
N VAL A 280 -11.10 -16.66 12.61
CA VAL A 280 -11.19 -18.12 12.48
C VAL A 280 -9.88 -18.80 12.85
N ARG A 281 -9.95 -19.98 13.46
CA ARG A 281 -8.74 -20.78 13.73
C ARG A 281 -8.30 -21.50 12.46
N VAL A 282 -7.03 -21.31 12.08
CA VAL A 282 -6.42 -22.00 10.92
C VAL A 282 -5.68 -23.24 11.40
N ALA A 283 -5.94 -24.39 10.77
CA ALA A 283 -5.40 -25.68 11.19
C ALA A 283 -3.87 -25.74 11.12
N ALA A 284 -3.28 -25.16 10.06
CA ALA A 284 -1.83 -25.18 9.81
C ALA A 284 -0.99 -24.62 10.98
N THR A 285 -1.53 -23.66 11.73
CA THR A 285 -0.80 -22.97 12.81
C THR A 285 -1.49 -23.06 14.17
N GLY A 286 -2.77 -23.45 14.23
CA GLY A 286 -3.63 -23.35 15.40
C GLY A 286 -3.99 -21.92 15.84
N ARG A 287 -3.54 -20.90 15.10
CA ARG A 287 -3.75 -19.49 15.42
C ARG A 287 -5.04 -18.97 14.80
N LYS A 288 -5.56 -17.87 15.35
CA LYS A 288 -6.71 -17.16 14.80
C LYS A 288 -6.28 -16.18 13.71
N LEU A 289 -6.77 -16.38 12.49
CA LEU A 289 -6.65 -15.47 11.36
C LEU A 289 -7.89 -14.54 11.34
N PRO A 290 -7.71 -13.21 11.34
CA PRO A 290 -8.81 -12.29 11.11
C PRO A 290 -9.23 -12.29 9.64
N TYR A 291 -10.52 -12.02 9.41
CA TYR A 291 -11.12 -11.80 8.11
C TYR A 291 -12.24 -10.78 8.26
N ASP A 292 -12.52 -10.01 7.21
CA ASP A 292 -13.71 -9.15 7.16
C ASP A 292 -14.79 -9.82 6.33
N VAL A 293 -16.05 -9.55 6.66
CA VAL A 293 -17.19 -10.08 5.92
C VAL A 293 -18.31 -9.04 5.81
N TRP A 294 -18.91 -8.98 4.62
CA TRP A 294 -20.10 -8.22 4.28
C TRP A 294 -21.16 -9.21 3.79
N MET A 295 -22.24 -9.37 4.56
CA MET A 295 -23.30 -10.33 4.27
C MET A 295 -24.55 -9.61 3.77
N HIS A 296 -25.18 -10.15 2.74
CA HIS A 296 -26.57 -9.81 2.40
C HIS A 296 -27.54 -10.41 3.42
N SER A 297 -28.71 -9.78 3.57
CA SER A 297 -29.77 -10.29 4.45
C SER A 297 -30.48 -11.51 3.85
N GLU A 298 -30.62 -11.53 2.53
CA GLU A 298 -31.17 -12.65 1.76
C GLU A 298 -30.06 -13.64 1.36
N PRO A 299 -30.40 -14.91 1.06
CA PRO A 299 -29.44 -15.89 0.58
C PRO A 299 -28.71 -15.43 -0.69
N ALA A 300 -27.38 -15.46 -0.66
CA ALA A 300 -26.51 -15.03 -1.75
C ALA A 300 -25.22 -15.88 -1.80
N PRO A 301 -24.50 -15.93 -2.94
CA PRO A 301 -23.20 -16.58 -2.97
C PRO A 301 -22.19 -15.80 -2.14
N LEU A 302 -21.25 -16.55 -1.56
CA LEU A 302 -20.12 -16.02 -0.81
C LEU A 302 -18.87 -16.01 -1.69
N VAL A 303 -18.31 -14.82 -1.89
CA VAL A 303 -16.99 -14.60 -2.49
C VAL A 303 -15.95 -14.49 -1.39
N VAL A 304 -14.88 -15.29 -1.45
CA VAL A 304 -13.67 -15.07 -0.66
C VAL A 304 -12.61 -14.43 -1.55
N LEU A 305 -12.18 -13.22 -1.18
CA LEU A 305 -11.26 -12.39 -1.95
C LEU A 305 -9.84 -12.46 -1.40
N LEU A 306 -8.89 -12.72 -2.31
CA LEU A 306 -7.46 -12.85 -2.06
C LEU A 306 -6.67 -11.72 -2.74
N PRO A 307 -6.01 -10.83 -1.96
CA PRO A 307 -5.25 -9.73 -2.52
C PRO A 307 -3.91 -10.18 -3.14
N GLY A 308 -3.28 -9.26 -3.87
CA GLY A 308 -1.96 -9.43 -4.47
C GLY A 308 -0.83 -9.53 -3.43
N PHE A 309 0.42 -9.54 -3.90
CA PHE A 309 1.60 -9.71 -3.05
C PHE A 309 1.67 -8.63 -1.97
N GLY A 310 1.80 -9.01 -0.70
CA GLY A 310 1.85 -8.09 0.44
C GLY A 310 0.51 -7.42 0.81
N GLY A 311 -0.55 -7.60 0.01
CA GLY A 311 -1.83 -6.93 0.22
C GLY A 311 -2.56 -7.34 1.51
N HIS A 312 -3.12 -6.37 2.20
CA HIS A 312 -3.93 -6.55 3.42
C HIS A 312 -5.43 -6.59 3.10
N ARG A 313 -6.21 -7.34 3.89
CA ARG A 313 -7.67 -7.47 3.75
C ARG A 313 -8.45 -6.13 3.76
N GLU A 314 -7.95 -5.15 4.50
CA GLU A 314 -8.53 -3.79 4.63
C GLU A 314 -7.86 -2.74 3.71
N SER A 315 -7.00 -3.15 2.76
CA SER A 315 -6.42 -2.19 1.81
C SER A 315 -7.49 -1.61 0.88
N TYR A 316 -7.37 -0.34 0.49
CA TYR A 316 -8.37 0.36 -0.34
C TYR A 316 -8.74 -0.40 -1.62
N ALA A 317 -7.75 -0.88 -2.37
CA ALA A 317 -8.01 -1.64 -3.58
C ALA A 317 -8.79 -2.94 -3.29
N ASN A 318 -8.46 -3.63 -2.20
CA ASN A 318 -9.17 -4.84 -1.80
C ASN A 318 -10.61 -4.55 -1.35
N MET A 319 -10.82 -3.45 -0.64
CA MET A 319 -12.15 -3.02 -0.21
C MET A 319 -13.02 -2.55 -1.38
N ALA A 320 -12.44 -1.87 -2.37
CA ALA A 320 -13.14 -1.46 -3.58
C ALA A 320 -13.59 -2.67 -4.40
N MET A 321 -12.77 -3.72 -4.45
CA MET A 321 -13.18 -5.00 -5.06
C MET A 321 -14.24 -5.71 -4.23
N ALA A 322 -14.15 -5.67 -2.90
CA ALA A 322 -15.18 -6.22 -2.04
C ALA A 322 -16.53 -5.52 -2.25
N GLU A 323 -16.53 -4.19 -2.35
CA GLU A 323 -17.71 -3.40 -2.69
C GLU A 323 -18.25 -3.77 -4.07
N MET A 324 -17.38 -3.85 -5.08
CA MET A 324 -17.74 -4.24 -6.44
C MET A 324 -18.53 -5.56 -6.49
N PHE A 325 -18.08 -6.59 -5.79
CA PHE A 325 -18.83 -7.85 -5.72
C PHE A 325 -20.06 -7.75 -4.81
N PHE A 326 -19.97 -6.99 -3.71
CA PHE A 326 -21.09 -6.81 -2.81
C PHE A 326 -22.30 -6.17 -3.51
N ASP A 327 -22.06 -5.08 -4.24
CA ASP A 327 -23.08 -4.35 -5.01
C ASP A 327 -23.64 -5.19 -6.17
N ALA A 328 -22.87 -6.16 -6.67
CA ALA A 328 -23.32 -7.14 -7.65
C ALA A 328 -24.18 -8.28 -7.05
N GLY A 329 -24.49 -8.24 -5.75
CA GLY A 329 -25.37 -9.21 -5.09
C GLY A 329 -24.64 -10.37 -4.41
N TYR A 330 -23.31 -10.32 -4.30
CA TYR A 330 -22.53 -11.34 -3.59
C TYR A 330 -22.32 -10.96 -2.13
N SER A 331 -22.40 -11.91 -1.20
CA SER A 331 -21.77 -11.73 0.10
C SER A 331 -20.25 -11.85 -0.08
N VAL A 332 -19.46 -11.08 0.64
CA VAL A 332 -18.01 -11.02 0.40
C VAL A 332 -17.25 -11.16 1.72
N ALA A 333 -16.22 -12.00 1.71
CA ALA A 333 -15.23 -12.11 2.77
C ALA A 333 -13.83 -11.82 2.23
N THR A 334 -12.98 -11.18 3.02
CA THR A 334 -11.61 -10.83 2.63
C THR A 334 -10.60 -11.39 3.63
N ILE A 335 -9.49 -11.93 3.12
CA ILE A 335 -8.32 -12.31 3.93
C ILE A 335 -7.05 -11.69 3.36
N SER A 336 -6.04 -11.53 4.21
CA SER A 336 -4.75 -10.96 3.79
C SER A 336 -3.95 -11.95 2.93
N SER A 337 -3.11 -11.42 2.05
CA SER A 337 -2.23 -12.18 1.15
C SER A 337 -1.33 -13.15 1.90
N ALA A 338 -0.93 -14.26 1.28
CA ALA A 338 0.06 -15.18 1.85
C ALA A 338 1.40 -14.50 2.19
N ALA A 339 1.73 -13.45 1.43
CA ALA A 339 2.91 -12.61 1.62
C ALA A 339 2.65 -11.36 2.50
N ASN A 340 1.51 -11.29 3.19
CA ASN A 340 1.24 -10.24 4.16
C ASN A 340 1.56 -10.72 5.58
N PHE A 341 2.09 -9.82 6.43
CA PHE A 341 2.51 -10.16 7.79
C PHE A 341 1.41 -10.79 8.65
N GLU A 342 0.14 -10.41 8.43
CA GLU A 342 -1.01 -10.94 9.16
C GLU A 342 -1.19 -12.43 8.87
N PHE A 343 -1.17 -12.81 7.59
CA PHE A 343 -1.28 -14.20 7.15
C PHE A 343 -0.03 -15.00 7.53
N MET A 344 1.16 -14.48 7.28
CA MET A 344 2.42 -15.15 7.62
C MET A 344 2.49 -15.54 9.11
N ARG A 345 2.03 -14.65 9.99
CA ARG A 345 2.03 -14.91 11.45
C ARG A 345 0.93 -15.86 11.90
N ARG A 346 -0.15 -16.03 11.13
CA ARG A 346 -1.39 -16.69 11.59
C ARG A 346 -1.81 -17.91 10.79
N ALA A 347 -1.37 -18.08 9.56
CA ALA A 347 -1.88 -19.11 8.66
C ALA A 347 -0.78 -19.83 7.85
N ALA A 348 0.36 -19.19 7.57
CA ALA A 348 1.43 -19.80 6.78
C ALA A 348 2.16 -20.95 7.51
N SER A 349 2.38 -22.05 6.80
CA SER A 349 3.08 -23.26 7.24
C SER A 349 4.59 -23.24 6.98
N ILE A 350 5.04 -22.41 6.04
CA ILE A 350 6.46 -22.08 5.78
C ILE A 350 6.78 -20.68 6.30
N VAL A 351 8.05 -20.45 6.63
CA VAL A 351 8.55 -19.17 7.16
C VAL A 351 8.57 -18.12 6.05
N HIS A 352 9.07 -18.50 4.88
CA HIS A 352 9.24 -17.66 3.71
C HIS A 352 8.17 -18.01 2.66
N PRO A 353 7.21 -17.12 2.35
CA PRO A 353 6.30 -17.32 1.22
C PRO A 353 7.03 -17.15 -0.12
N GLY A 354 6.44 -17.66 -1.19
CA GLY A 354 6.96 -17.57 -2.56
C GLY A 354 7.02 -18.92 -3.29
N TYR A 355 6.70 -20.03 -2.60
CA TYR A 355 6.57 -21.35 -3.21
C TYR A 355 5.10 -21.71 -3.36
N ALA A 356 4.58 -21.44 -4.57
CA ALA A 356 3.14 -21.40 -4.85
C ALA A 356 2.37 -22.67 -4.45
N PRO A 357 2.91 -23.91 -4.58
CA PRO A 357 2.19 -25.11 -4.13
C PRO A 357 1.86 -25.13 -2.63
N ILE A 358 2.77 -24.65 -1.77
CA ILE A 358 2.53 -24.59 -0.32
C ILE A 358 1.68 -23.37 0.02
N ASP A 359 2.03 -22.21 -0.53
CA ASP A 359 1.31 -20.97 -0.24
C ASP A 359 -0.17 -21.07 -0.63
N ALA A 360 -0.46 -21.66 -1.80
CA ALA A 360 -1.82 -21.89 -2.26
C ALA A 360 -2.57 -22.88 -1.36
N ALA A 361 -1.90 -23.93 -0.86
CA ALA A 361 -2.53 -24.88 0.08
C ALA A 361 -2.89 -24.19 1.41
N ASP A 362 -2.01 -23.35 1.95
CA ASP A 362 -2.28 -22.59 3.17
C ASP A 362 -3.43 -21.59 2.97
N VAL A 363 -3.41 -20.86 1.85
CA VAL A 363 -4.49 -19.91 1.48
C VAL A 363 -5.81 -20.63 1.30
N PHE A 364 -5.81 -21.76 0.61
CA PHE A 364 -7.00 -22.56 0.37
C PHE A 364 -7.60 -23.10 1.68
N GLY A 365 -6.76 -23.64 2.56
CA GLY A 365 -7.18 -24.10 3.88
C GLY A 365 -7.72 -22.97 4.77
N ALA A 366 -7.10 -21.78 4.71
CA ALA A 366 -7.58 -20.60 5.42
C ALA A 366 -8.92 -20.10 4.88
N ALA A 367 -9.07 -20.00 3.56
CA ALA A 367 -10.31 -19.58 2.90
C ALA A 367 -11.45 -20.57 3.20
N GLY A 368 -11.19 -21.87 3.14
CA GLY A 368 -12.16 -22.89 3.55
C GLY A 368 -12.55 -22.80 5.03
N ALA A 369 -11.61 -22.43 5.91
CA ALA A 369 -11.93 -22.18 7.32
C ALA A 369 -12.86 -20.97 7.49
N VAL A 370 -12.61 -19.88 6.76
CA VAL A 370 -13.48 -18.70 6.74
C VAL A 370 -14.89 -19.06 6.29
N CYS A 371 -15.05 -19.77 5.17
CA CYS A 371 -16.37 -20.22 4.70
C CYS A 371 -17.12 -21.01 5.77
N ARG A 372 -16.45 -21.97 6.43
CA ARG A 372 -17.07 -22.75 7.51
C ARG A 372 -17.45 -21.91 8.73
N ASP A 373 -16.63 -20.93 9.12
CA ASP A 373 -16.97 -20.03 10.23
C ASP A 373 -18.18 -19.15 9.89
N ILE A 374 -18.30 -18.68 8.65
CA ILE A 374 -19.46 -17.91 8.17
C ILE A 374 -20.70 -18.81 8.13
N GLU A 375 -20.61 -20.01 7.56
CA GLU A 375 -21.76 -20.92 7.47
C GLU A 375 -22.26 -21.42 8.82
N GLN A 376 -21.36 -21.56 9.80
CA GLN A 376 -21.77 -21.86 11.17
C GLN A 376 -22.59 -20.73 11.81
N ARG A 377 -22.44 -19.49 11.33
CA ARG A 377 -23.13 -18.31 11.86
C ARG A 377 -24.38 -17.94 11.06
N ASP A 378 -24.29 -18.02 9.74
CA ASP A 378 -25.24 -17.48 8.76
C ASP A 378 -25.42 -18.44 7.56
N GLY A 379 -25.33 -19.76 7.78
CA GLY A 379 -25.31 -20.76 6.71
C GLY A 379 -26.58 -20.86 5.87
N ASP A 380 -27.72 -20.43 6.40
CA ASP A 380 -28.97 -20.29 5.63
C ASP A 380 -28.89 -19.17 4.57
N ARG A 381 -27.91 -18.26 4.68
CA ARG A 381 -27.70 -17.15 3.75
C ARG A 381 -26.60 -17.39 2.72
N VAL A 382 -25.87 -18.51 2.78
CA VAL A 382 -24.78 -18.82 1.82
C VAL A 382 -25.29 -19.85 0.81
N THR A 383 -25.43 -19.46 -0.46
CA THR A 383 -25.94 -20.36 -1.51
C THR A 383 -24.84 -21.13 -2.24
N ARG A 384 -23.70 -20.47 -2.48
CA ARG A 384 -22.53 -20.97 -3.23
C ARG A 384 -21.25 -20.33 -2.69
N ARG A 385 -20.10 -20.90 -3.02
CA ARG A 385 -18.78 -20.36 -2.65
C ARG A 385 -17.94 -20.07 -3.89
N ALA A 386 -17.32 -18.90 -3.94
CA ALA A 386 -16.34 -18.56 -4.96
C ALA A 386 -15.02 -18.11 -4.32
N LEU A 387 -13.90 -18.53 -4.91
CA LEU A 387 -12.57 -18.04 -4.55
C LEU A 387 -12.08 -17.11 -5.65
N ILE A 388 -11.79 -15.86 -5.30
CA ILE A 388 -11.32 -14.85 -6.24
C ILE A 388 -9.98 -14.32 -5.77
N GLY A 389 -9.01 -14.27 -6.67
CA GLY A 389 -7.70 -13.73 -6.35
C GLY A 389 -7.17 -12.78 -7.40
N VAL A 390 -6.46 -11.75 -6.95
CA VAL A 390 -5.81 -10.77 -7.84
C VAL A 390 -4.30 -10.90 -7.79
N SER A 391 -3.62 -10.70 -8.92
CA SER A 391 -2.16 -10.77 -9.02
C SER A 391 -1.63 -12.06 -8.39
N PHE A 392 -0.71 -11.97 -7.44
CA PHE A 392 -0.19 -13.09 -6.64
C PHE A 392 -1.31 -13.99 -6.04
N GLY A 393 -2.38 -13.39 -5.52
CA GLY A 393 -3.56 -14.12 -5.04
C GLY A 393 -4.33 -14.83 -6.16
N GLY A 394 -4.33 -14.28 -7.37
CA GLY A 394 -4.87 -14.92 -8.58
C GLY A 394 -4.05 -16.15 -8.97
N GLY A 395 -2.73 -16.07 -8.87
CA GLY A 395 -1.83 -17.22 -9.02
C GLY A 395 -2.19 -18.33 -8.03
N HIS A 396 -2.33 -18.00 -6.74
CA HIS A 396 -2.76 -18.96 -5.72
C HIS A 396 -4.16 -19.51 -5.97
N THR A 397 -5.08 -18.73 -6.52
CA THR A 397 -6.43 -19.17 -6.86
C THR A 397 -6.39 -20.28 -7.92
N LEU A 398 -5.52 -20.15 -8.93
CA LEU A 398 -5.35 -21.19 -9.95
C LEU A 398 -4.65 -22.45 -9.41
N PHE A 399 -3.66 -22.30 -8.54
CA PHE A 399 -3.08 -23.44 -7.82
C PHE A 399 -4.11 -24.16 -6.94
N ALA A 400 -4.91 -23.39 -6.18
CA ALA A 400 -5.99 -23.92 -5.35
C ALA A 400 -7.04 -24.66 -6.19
N ALA A 401 -7.46 -24.11 -7.32
CA ALA A 401 -8.39 -24.75 -8.24
C ALA A 401 -7.85 -26.10 -8.76
N ALA A 402 -6.55 -26.18 -9.05
CA ALA A 402 -5.90 -27.43 -9.48
C ALA A 402 -5.75 -28.46 -8.35
N MET A 403 -5.83 -28.05 -7.09
CA MET A 403 -5.73 -28.91 -5.90
C MET A 403 -7.09 -29.25 -5.29
N ALA A 404 -8.19 -28.64 -5.75
CA ALA A 404 -9.52 -28.72 -5.14
C ALA A 404 -10.04 -30.16 -4.98
N ASP A 405 -9.70 -31.06 -5.91
CA ASP A 405 -10.17 -32.46 -5.86
C ASP A 405 -9.51 -33.28 -4.73
N ARG A 406 -8.45 -32.74 -4.10
CA ARG A 406 -7.71 -33.40 -3.01
C ARG A 406 -8.24 -33.04 -1.62
N ASP A 407 -8.97 -31.94 -1.49
CA ASP A 407 -9.52 -31.45 -0.21
C ASP A 407 -10.94 -30.90 -0.41
N THR A 408 -11.93 -31.76 -0.17
CA THR A 408 -13.35 -31.40 -0.30
C THR A 408 -13.83 -30.43 0.78
N THR A 409 -13.07 -30.26 1.88
CA THR A 409 -13.49 -29.43 3.02
C THR A 409 -13.30 -27.93 2.75
N ALA A 410 -12.44 -27.58 1.79
CA ALA A 410 -12.19 -26.23 1.33
C ALA A 410 -12.68 -26.01 -0.12
N SER A 411 -13.54 -26.88 -0.66
CA SER A 411 -14.03 -26.76 -2.04
C SER A 411 -14.86 -25.49 -2.29
N PHE A 412 -14.71 -24.93 -3.49
CA PHE A 412 -15.47 -23.79 -3.99
C PHE A 412 -16.18 -24.16 -5.30
N ASP A 413 -17.36 -23.59 -5.51
CA ASP A 413 -18.15 -23.76 -6.72
C ASP A 413 -17.50 -23.06 -7.93
N ALA A 414 -16.85 -21.90 -7.71
CA ALA A 414 -16.14 -21.17 -8.77
C ALA A 414 -14.77 -20.63 -8.32
N TYR A 415 -13.86 -20.51 -9.29
CA TYR A 415 -12.52 -19.93 -9.12
C TYR A 415 -12.28 -18.85 -10.17
N LEU A 416 -11.92 -17.64 -9.76
CA LEU A 416 -11.64 -16.53 -10.69
C LEU A 416 -10.32 -15.86 -10.36
N ALA A 417 -9.38 -15.89 -11.31
CA ALA A 417 -8.09 -15.22 -11.18
C ALA A 417 -8.02 -13.95 -12.02
N ILE A 418 -7.61 -12.85 -11.42
CA ILE A 418 -7.49 -11.53 -12.06
C ILE A 418 -6.01 -11.16 -12.16
N CYS A 419 -5.50 -10.98 -13.37
CA CYS A 419 -4.10 -10.76 -13.73
C CYS A 419 -3.11 -11.69 -12.99
N PRO A 420 -3.30 -13.02 -12.99
CA PRO A 420 -2.39 -13.93 -12.29
C PRO A 420 -1.00 -13.95 -12.95
N PRO A 421 0.11 -13.87 -12.19
CA PRO A 421 1.43 -14.15 -12.74
C PRO A 421 1.51 -15.64 -13.08
N ILE A 422 1.80 -15.96 -14.36
CA ILE A 422 1.87 -17.35 -14.84
C ILE A 422 3.20 -17.99 -14.41
N GLN A 423 4.26 -17.20 -14.45
CA GLN A 423 5.62 -17.62 -14.13
C GLN A 423 6.18 -16.72 -13.02
N PHE A 424 6.10 -17.21 -11.78
CA PHE A 424 6.46 -16.42 -10.59
C PHE A 424 7.92 -15.91 -10.64
N ALA A 425 8.84 -16.70 -11.18
CA ALA A 425 10.25 -16.28 -11.37
C ALA A 425 10.38 -15.09 -12.34
N TYR A 426 9.62 -15.10 -13.45
CA TYR A 426 9.64 -14.01 -14.42
C TYR A 426 9.08 -12.73 -13.79
N ALA A 427 7.93 -12.84 -13.11
CA ALA A 427 7.31 -11.72 -12.43
C ALA A 427 8.24 -11.13 -11.35
N ALA A 428 8.87 -11.98 -10.52
CA ALA A 428 9.85 -11.57 -9.52
C ALA A 428 11.03 -10.80 -10.15
N LYS A 429 11.61 -11.33 -11.23
CA LYS A 429 12.71 -10.64 -11.94
C LYS A 429 12.26 -9.32 -12.56
N LYS A 430 11.03 -9.24 -13.08
CA LYS A 430 10.48 -8.00 -13.64
C LYS A 430 10.29 -6.92 -12.60
N LEU A 431 9.88 -7.28 -11.39
CA LEU A 431 9.78 -6.34 -10.27
C LEU A 431 11.15 -5.82 -9.83
N ASP A 432 12.17 -6.69 -9.85
CA ASP A 432 13.57 -6.30 -9.60
C ASP A 432 14.07 -5.32 -10.68
N ASP A 433 13.78 -5.58 -11.95
CA ASP A 433 14.12 -4.67 -13.07
C ASP A 433 13.44 -3.31 -12.89
N TYR A 434 12.14 -3.31 -12.56
CA TYR A 434 11.37 -2.09 -12.32
C TYR A 434 11.95 -1.25 -11.17
N TYR A 435 12.30 -1.87 -10.05
CA TYR A 435 12.97 -1.18 -8.94
C TYR A 435 14.32 -0.57 -9.35
N ASN A 436 15.03 -1.24 -10.26
CA ASN A 436 16.35 -0.83 -10.74
C ASN A 436 16.32 0.16 -11.92
N THR A 437 15.14 0.55 -12.43
CA THR A 437 14.98 1.58 -13.49
C THR A 437 15.83 2.85 -13.27
N PRO A 438 16.04 3.36 -12.03
CA PRO A 438 16.91 4.53 -11.83
C PRO A 438 18.36 4.35 -12.30
N LEU A 439 18.85 3.11 -12.41
CA LEU A 439 20.18 2.84 -12.94
C LEU A 439 20.33 3.23 -14.42
N ASP A 440 19.22 3.29 -15.16
CA ASP A 440 19.18 3.74 -16.56
C ASP A 440 19.28 5.28 -16.69
N PHE A 441 19.12 6.02 -15.59
CA PHE A 441 19.22 7.48 -15.61
C PHE A 441 20.70 7.92 -15.62
N PRO A 442 21.03 9.05 -16.25
CA PRO A 442 22.34 9.68 -16.10
C PRO A 442 22.67 9.88 -14.63
N GLU A 443 23.87 9.48 -14.20
CA GLU A 443 24.28 9.47 -12.79
C GLU A 443 24.09 10.83 -12.11
N ALA A 444 24.43 11.92 -12.81
CA ALA A 444 24.29 13.30 -12.31
C ALA A 444 22.84 13.75 -12.05
N GLU A 445 21.85 13.07 -12.65
CA GLU A 445 20.43 13.42 -12.55
C GLU A 445 19.60 12.38 -11.76
N ARG A 446 20.18 11.21 -11.48
CA ARG A 446 19.48 10.04 -10.94
C ARG A 446 18.70 10.36 -9.67
N ASP A 447 19.35 10.93 -8.67
CA ASP A 447 18.73 11.23 -7.38
C ASP A 447 17.61 12.27 -7.51
N ALA A 448 17.82 13.30 -8.34
CA ALA A 448 16.81 14.32 -8.58
C ALA A 448 15.56 13.72 -9.24
N ARG A 449 15.74 12.81 -10.22
CA ARG A 449 14.64 12.10 -10.89
C ARG A 449 13.93 11.13 -9.96
N VAL A 450 14.65 10.39 -9.12
CA VAL A 450 14.05 9.49 -8.12
C VAL A 450 13.24 10.26 -7.08
N ILE A 451 13.79 11.35 -6.53
CA ILE A 451 13.07 12.21 -5.58
C ILE A 451 11.81 12.79 -6.24
N ALA A 452 11.90 13.22 -7.50
CA ALA A 452 10.73 13.67 -8.26
C ALA A 452 9.69 12.56 -8.41
N ALA A 453 10.08 11.36 -8.83
CA ALA A 453 9.20 10.20 -8.94
C ALA A 453 8.50 9.87 -7.61
N MET A 454 9.27 9.78 -6.51
CA MET A 454 8.74 9.54 -5.17
C MET A 454 7.73 10.61 -4.73
N LYS A 455 8.00 11.88 -5.02
CA LYS A 455 7.06 12.98 -4.73
C LYS A 455 5.76 12.81 -5.53
N LYS A 456 5.87 12.48 -6.82
CA LYS A 456 4.72 12.23 -7.70
C LYS A 456 3.90 11.04 -7.18
N GLY A 457 4.55 9.95 -6.81
CA GLY A 457 3.92 8.77 -6.19
C GLY A 457 3.22 9.07 -4.86
N ALA A 458 3.86 9.85 -3.98
CA ALA A 458 3.25 10.29 -2.72
C ALA A 458 1.98 11.15 -2.97
N SER A 459 1.99 11.99 -4.00
CA SER A 459 0.81 12.76 -4.39
C SER A 459 -0.33 11.87 -4.90
N LEU A 460 -0.03 10.78 -5.60
CA LEU A 460 -1.04 9.81 -6.04
C LEU A 460 -1.67 9.08 -4.85
N ALA A 461 -0.84 8.60 -3.91
CA ALA A 461 -1.30 7.88 -2.72
C ALA A 461 -2.24 8.71 -1.82
N MET A 462 -2.16 10.04 -1.85
CA MET A 462 -3.06 10.95 -1.11
C MET A 462 -4.30 11.38 -1.91
N GLY A 463 -4.70 10.63 -2.95
CA GLY A 463 -5.89 10.93 -3.75
C GLY A 463 -5.68 12.03 -4.80
N GLY A 464 -4.42 12.30 -5.19
CA GLY A 464 -4.07 13.22 -6.28
C GLY A 464 -4.20 12.62 -7.68
N ALA A 465 -4.96 11.54 -7.85
CA ALA A 465 -5.18 10.88 -9.13
C ALA A 465 -5.75 11.89 -10.15
N GLY A 466 -5.07 12.01 -11.30
CA GLY A 466 -5.41 12.95 -12.37
C GLY A 466 -4.63 14.28 -12.39
N ARG A 467 -3.66 14.50 -11.49
CA ARG A 467 -2.95 15.80 -11.37
C ARG A 467 -1.44 15.75 -11.55
N VAL A 468 -0.87 14.57 -11.79
CA VAL A 468 0.58 14.39 -11.80
C VAL A 468 1.00 13.58 -13.02
N GLY A 469 1.77 14.21 -13.91
CA GLY A 469 2.36 13.54 -15.05
C GLY A 469 3.52 12.64 -14.63
N LEU A 470 3.36 11.33 -14.75
CA LEU A 470 4.44 10.34 -14.59
C LEU A 470 4.87 9.81 -15.95
N SER A 471 6.18 9.71 -16.17
CA SER A 471 6.73 8.92 -17.26
C SER A 471 6.66 7.43 -16.95
N GLU A 472 6.71 6.59 -17.99
CA GLU A 472 6.70 5.13 -17.84
C GLU A 472 7.84 4.63 -16.94
N GLN A 473 9.03 5.23 -17.03
CA GLN A 473 10.17 4.89 -16.16
C GLN A 473 9.92 5.25 -14.69
N GLU A 474 9.30 6.40 -14.42
CA GLU A 474 8.95 6.80 -13.06
C GLU A 474 7.85 5.89 -12.49
N ALA A 475 6.85 5.53 -13.30
CA ALA A 475 5.80 4.58 -12.92
C ALA A 475 6.38 3.19 -12.63
N ALA A 476 7.26 2.67 -13.49
CA ALA A 476 7.96 1.40 -13.30
C ALA A 476 8.76 1.41 -11.99
N PHE A 477 9.54 2.45 -11.73
CA PHE A 477 10.27 2.59 -10.47
C PHE A 477 9.34 2.60 -9.24
N LEU A 478 8.26 3.37 -9.27
CA LEU A 478 7.31 3.44 -8.15
C LEU A 478 6.63 2.09 -7.88
N ILE A 479 6.28 1.35 -8.94
CA ILE A 479 5.76 -0.01 -8.82
C ILE A 479 6.83 -0.91 -8.20
N GLY A 480 8.05 -0.94 -8.74
CA GLY A 480 9.15 -1.74 -8.19
C GLY A 480 9.45 -1.41 -6.72
N LEU A 481 9.42 -0.12 -6.35
CA LEU A 481 9.57 0.34 -4.98
C LEU A 481 8.45 -0.18 -4.07
N SER A 482 7.20 -0.15 -4.50
CA SER A 482 6.08 -0.68 -3.72
C SER A 482 6.23 -2.18 -3.42
N TYR A 483 6.67 -2.97 -4.39
CA TYR A 483 6.94 -4.41 -4.20
C TYR A 483 8.19 -4.66 -3.36
N ARG A 484 9.24 -3.83 -3.48
CA ARG A 484 10.42 -3.90 -2.60
C ARG A 484 10.05 -3.64 -1.14
N MET A 485 9.11 -2.73 -0.88
CA MET A 485 8.59 -2.45 0.46
C MET A 485 7.74 -3.62 1.00
N ALA A 486 6.90 -4.22 0.16
CA ALA A 486 6.18 -5.45 0.53
C ALA A 486 7.15 -6.60 0.84
N LEU A 487 8.22 -6.77 0.06
CA LEU A 487 9.25 -7.77 0.31
C LEU A 487 10.01 -7.51 1.62
N HIS A 488 10.28 -6.24 1.93
CA HIS A 488 10.86 -5.86 3.22
C HIS A 488 9.99 -6.37 4.38
N ASP A 489 8.68 -6.19 4.30
CA ASP A 489 7.75 -6.69 5.33
C ASP A 489 7.71 -8.21 5.42
N VAL A 490 7.84 -8.91 4.28
CA VAL A 490 7.98 -10.37 4.23
C VAL A 490 9.25 -10.82 4.94
N ILE A 491 10.42 -10.29 4.57
CA ILE A 491 11.71 -10.68 5.16
C ILE A 491 11.74 -10.36 6.65
N TRP A 492 11.25 -9.18 7.04
CA TRP A 492 11.16 -8.81 8.44
C TRP A 492 10.28 -9.80 9.20
N THR A 493 9.07 -10.06 8.71
CA THR A 493 8.12 -10.96 9.38
C THR A 493 8.65 -12.40 9.43
N ALA A 494 9.36 -12.84 8.40
CA ALA A 494 10.02 -14.14 8.35
C ALA A 494 11.07 -14.25 9.47
N ARG A 495 11.94 -13.24 9.64
CA ARG A 495 12.94 -13.23 10.73
C ARG A 495 12.31 -13.24 12.12
N GLU A 496 11.19 -12.55 12.33
CA GLU A 496 10.45 -12.60 13.60
C GLU A 496 9.86 -13.99 13.90
N ARG A 497 9.58 -14.77 12.87
CA ARG A 497 9.09 -16.15 13.03
C ARG A 497 10.24 -17.11 13.26
N HIS A 498 11.33 -16.95 12.53
CA HIS A 498 12.52 -17.78 12.62
C HIS A 498 13.73 -17.07 11.98
N ASP A 499 14.76 -16.80 12.78
CA ASP A 499 16.01 -16.21 12.26
C ASP A 499 16.86 -17.29 11.57
N THR A 500 17.08 -17.14 10.27
CA THR A 500 17.92 -18.05 9.47
C THR A 500 19.41 -17.69 9.52
N GLY A 501 19.77 -16.56 10.13
CA GLY A 501 21.15 -16.07 10.18
C GLY A 501 21.65 -15.49 8.85
N VAL A 502 20.78 -15.32 7.86
CA VAL A 502 21.09 -14.66 6.59
C VAL A 502 21.37 -13.18 6.81
N LEU A 503 20.50 -12.52 7.58
CA LEU A 503 20.67 -11.13 8.00
C LEU A 503 21.68 -11.05 9.16
N LYS A 504 22.65 -10.14 9.06
CA LYS A 504 23.78 -9.97 9.97
C LYS A 504 23.59 -8.84 10.97
N THR A 505 22.90 -7.77 10.55
CA THR A 505 22.65 -6.63 11.43
C THR A 505 21.91 -7.06 12.69
N GLU A 506 22.32 -6.51 13.83
CA GLU A 506 21.73 -6.79 15.13
C GLU A 506 20.21 -6.58 15.12
N TRP A 507 19.49 -7.48 15.80
CA TRP A 507 18.04 -7.43 15.87
C TRP A 507 17.55 -6.91 17.22
N ASN A 508 17.59 -5.59 17.40
CA ASN A 508 17.13 -4.95 18.63
C ASN A 508 16.48 -3.59 18.35
N ALA A 509 15.93 -2.97 19.40
CA ALA A 509 15.18 -1.71 19.26
C ALA A 509 16.03 -0.51 18.81
N LEU A 510 17.36 -0.57 18.96
CA LEU A 510 18.31 0.48 18.58
C LEU A 510 18.86 0.28 17.15
N ALA A 511 18.78 -0.94 16.61
CA ALA A 511 19.33 -1.32 15.31
C ALA A 511 18.26 -1.45 14.21
N ARG A 512 17.03 -0.97 14.44
CA ARG A 512 15.89 -1.21 13.52
C ARG A 512 16.08 -0.56 12.16
N ALA A 513 16.54 0.69 12.09
CA ALA A 513 16.80 1.36 10.82
C ALA A 513 17.93 0.65 10.06
N SER A 514 18.97 0.20 10.76
CA SER A 514 20.09 -0.53 10.17
C SER A 514 19.67 -1.90 9.65
N ALA A 515 18.88 -2.64 10.42
CA ALA A 515 18.31 -3.92 10.00
C ALA A 515 17.34 -3.75 8.83
N SER A 516 16.54 -2.67 8.82
CA SER A 516 15.69 -2.32 7.68
C SER A 516 16.52 -2.07 6.43
N GLN A 517 17.62 -1.32 6.56
CA GLN A 517 18.53 -1.05 5.45
C GLN A 517 19.16 -2.33 4.90
N GLU A 518 19.62 -3.26 5.74
CA GLU A 518 20.10 -4.56 5.28
C GLU A 518 19.02 -5.34 4.52
N ILE A 519 17.78 -5.32 5.00
CA ILE A 519 16.66 -6.01 4.34
C ILE A 519 16.39 -5.42 2.94
N PHE A 520 16.50 -4.10 2.76
CA PHE A 520 16.30 -3.45 1.47
C PHE A 520 17.31 -3.89 0.39
N ASP A 521 18.48 -4.40 0.77
CA ASP A 521 19.52 -4.90 -0.14
C ASP A 521 19.09 -6.19 -0.89
N TYR A 522 18.04 -6.86 -0.42
CA TYR A 522 17.51 -8.08 -1.02
C TYR A 522 16.42 -7.79 -2.04
N SER A 523 16.69 -8.17 -3.29
CA SER A 523 15.73 -8.22 -4.39
C SER A 523 14.81 -9.44 -4.27
N MET A 524 13.73 -9.51 -5.05
CA MET A 524 12.85 -10.69 -5.08
C MET A 524 13.63 -11.95 -5.43
N MET A 525 14.53 -11.87 -6.42
CA MET A 525 15.38 -13.00 -6.80
C MET A 525 16.42 -13.32 -5.71
N LYS A 526 17.11 -12.32 -5.14
CA LYS A 526 18.02 -12.55 -4.00
C LYS A 526 17.28 -13.17 -2.82
N TYR A 527 16.05 -12.75 -2.55
CA TYR A 527 15.20 -13.32 -1.51
C TYR A 527 14.91 -14.81 -1.76
N ALA A 528 14.48 -15.13 -2.99
CA ALA A 528 14.16 -16.51 -3.36
C ALA A 528 15.36 -17.45 -3.15
N TYR A 529 16.58 -17.00 -3.49
CA TYR A 529 17.79 -17.82 -3.33
C TYR A 529 18.41 -17.77 -1.92
N ALA A 530 18.39 -16.64 -1.24
CA ALA A 530 19.02 -16.50 0.08
C ALA A 530 18.15 -17.00 1.24
N PHE A 531 16.82 -16.98 1.09
CA PHE A 531 15.89 -17.28 2.18
C PHE A 531 14.98 -18.47 1.86
N LEU A 532 14.24 -18.40 0.75
CA LEU A 532 13.23 -19.42 0.43
C LEU A 532 13.86 -20.76 0.06
N LEU A 533 14.84 -20.75 -0.86
CA LEU A 533 15.49 -21.97 -1.34
C LEU A 533 16.08 -22.82 -0.19
N PRO A 534 16.88 -22.27 0.74
CA PRO A 534 17.41 -23.05 1.87
C PRO A 534 16.30 -23.66 2.75
N GLU A 535 15.19 -22.96 2.96
CA GLU A 535 14.05 -23.52 3.71
C GLU A 535 13.43 -24.71 2.99
N LEU A 536 13.27 -24.64 1.66
CA LEU A 536 12.72 -25.74 0.86
C LEU A 536 13.67 -26.93 0.81
N GLU A 537 14.97 -26.71 0.68
CA GLU A 537 15.99 -27.77 0.68
C GLU A 537 16.06 -28.49 2.03
N ALA A 538 15.87 -27.77 3.14
CA ALA A 538 15.82 -28.36 4.48
C ALA A 538 14.60 -29.30 4.68
N ARG A 539 13.55 -29.18 3.85
CA ARG A 539 12.34 -30.00 3.92
C ARG A 539 12.41 -31.16 2.93
N LYS A 540 12.56 -32.38 3.46
CA LYS A 540 12.65 -33.60 2.66
C LYS A 540 11.46 -33.74 1.70
N GLY A 541 11.74 -33.89 0.42
CA GLY A 541 10.76 -34.22 -0.62
C GLY A 541 9.96 -33.04 -1.17
N ILE A 542 10.29 -31.80 -0.81
CA ILE A 542 9.62 -30.61 -1.40
C ILE A 542 10.23 -30.28 -2.76
N ILE A 543 11.56 -30.17 -2.83
CA ILE A 543 12.31 -29.96 -4.07
C ILE A 543 13.45 -30.98 -4.18
N ASP A 544 13.78 -31.35 -5.42
CA ASP A 544 14.88 -32.26 -5.76
C ASP A 544 16.14 -31.51 -6.24
N ARG A 545 15.97 -30.27 -6.68
CA ARG A 545 17.04 -29.36 -7.11
C ARG A 545 16.57 -27.90 -7.00
N PRO A 546 17.49 -26.91 -6.92
CA PRO A 546 17.12 -25.50 -6.77
C PRO A 546 16.11 -24.97 -7.79
N ALA A 547 16.27 -25.34 -9.07
CA ALA A 547 15.36 -24.92 -10.14
C ALA A 547 13.92 -25.44 -9.96
N ALA A 548 13.71 -26.50 -9.18
CA ALA A 548 12.38 -27.07 -8.95
C ALA A 548 11.44 -26.10 -8.23
N MET A 549 11.95 -25.23 -7.36
CA MET A 549 11.16 -24.20 -6.68
C MET A 549 10.38 -23.34 -7.68
N PHE A 550 11.03 -22.89 -8.76
CA PHE A 550 10.40 -22.08 -9.80
C PHE A 550 9.60 -22.91 -10.80
N ILE A 551 10.09 -24.10 -11.17
CA ILE A 551 9.39 -24.99 -12.10
C ILE A 551 8.03 -25.40 -11.50
N GLN A 552 8.01 -25.86 -10.24
CA GLN A 552 6.80 -26.31 -9.54
C GLN A 552 5.85 -25.15 -9.22
N SER A 553 6.35 -23.92 -9.15
CA SER A 553 5.54 -22.69 -9.00
C SER A 553 5.07 -22.10 -10.33
N ASN A 554 5.26 -22.79 -11.45
CA ASN A 554 4.81 -22.35 -12.77
C ASN A 554 3.41 -22.91 -13.09
N LEU A 555 2.45 -22.03 -13.36
CA LEU A 555 1.06 -22.41 -13.67
C LEU A 555 0.92 -23.27 -14.93
N ARG A 556 1.91 -23.23 -15.85
CA ARG A 556 1.93 -24.09 -17.04
C ARG A 556 2.00 -25.59 -16.69
N LEU A 557 2.52 -25.96 -15.52
CA LEU A 557 2.47 -27.36 -15.06
C LEU A 557 1.05 -27.85 -14.76
N LEU A 558 0.12 -26.92 -14.51
CA LEU A 558 -1.27 -27.22 -14.19
C LEU A 558 -2.18 -27.18 -15.43
N GLU A 559 -1.62 -27.01 -16.63
CA GLU A 559 -2.37 -26.84 -17.88
C GLU A 559 -3.45 -27.90 -18.07
N GLY A 560 -3.10 -29.18 -17.89
CA GLY A 560 -4.04 -30.29 -18.06
C GLY A 560 -5.26 -30.17 -17.13
N THR A 561 -5.00 -29.91 -15.84
CA THR A 561 -6.05 -29.76 -14.83
C THR A 561 -6.87 -28.49 -15.04
N LEU A 562 -6.24 -27.34 -15.31
CA LEU A 562 -6.95 -26.07 -15.50
C LEU A 562 -7.80 -26.08 -16.78
N ARG A 563 -7.34 -26.77 -17.83
CA ARG A 563 -8.10 -26.92 -19.08
C ARG A 563 -9.38 -27.72 -18.88
N SER A 564 -9.34 -28.77 -18.06
CA SER A 564 -10.47 -29.68 -17.85
C SER A 564 -11.52 -29.17 -16.85
N ARG A 565 -11.32 -28.00 -16.23
CA ARG A 565 -12.23 -27.45 -15.23
C ARG A 565 -13.02 -26.28 -15.80
N ASP A 566 -14.33 -26.48 -15.91
CA ASP A 566 -15.23 -25.46 -16.46
C ASP A 566 -15.54 -24.34 -15.45
N ASN A 567 -15.31 -24.60 -14.16
CA ASN A 567 -15.57 -23.66 -13.06
C ASN A 567 -14.39 -22.74 -12.72
N VAL A 568 -13.43 -22.58 -13.64
CA VAL A 568 -12.25 -21.72 -13.47
C VAL A 568 -12.17 -20.70 -14.60
N GLY A 569 -12.16 -19.42 -14.24
CA GLY A 569 -12.01 -18.30 -15.17
C GLY A 569 -10.78 -17.43 -14.88
N VAL A 570 -10.33 -16.71 -15.92
CA VAL A 570 -9.21 -15.76 -15.82
C VAL A 570 -9.59 -14.44 -16.49
N ALA A 571 -9.26 -13.32 -15.85
CA ALA A 571 -9.28 -12.00 -16.47
C ALA A 571 -7.86 -11.44 -16.50
N PHE A 572 -7.39 -10.92 -17.63
CA PHE A 572 -6.02 -10.41 -17.75
C PHE A 572 -5.88 -9.34 -18.84
N ASN A 573 -4.72 -8.67 -18.86
CA ASN A 573 -4.36 -7.70 -19.88
C ASN A 573 -3.17 -8.22 -20.68
N ALA A 574 -3.20 -8.12 -22.01
CA ALA A 574 -2.16 -8.61 -22.90
C ALA A 574 -0.84 -7.85 -22.75
N ASN A 575 -0.90 -6.59 -22.31
CA ASN A 575 0.27 -5.76 -22.03
C ASN A 575 0.73 -5.80 -20.56
N ASP A 576 0.25 -6.76 -19.76
CA ASP A 576 0.72 -6.96 -18.38
C ASP A 576 2.22 -7.30 -18.36
N PHE A 577 3.02 -6.41 -17.76
CA PHE A 577 4.48 -6.54 -17.73
C PHE A 577 5.00 -7.69 -16.86
N LEU A 578 4.14 -8.30 -16.03
CA LEU A 578 4.48 -9.49 -15.24
C LEU A 578 4.27 -10.80 -16.01
N MET A 579 3.71 -10.72 -17.23
CA MET A 579 3.55 -11.88 -18.10
C MET A 579 4.76 -12.04 -19.02
N ALA A 580 5.28 -13.27 -19.09
CA ALA A 580 6.35 -13.60 -20.01
C ALA A 580 5.82 -13.69 -21.45
N PRO A 581 6.69 -13.52 -22.47
CA PRO A 581 6.32 -13.77 -23.85
C PRO A 581 5.64 -15.13 -24.03
N GLY A 582 4.46 -15.12 -24.65
CA GLY A 582 3.65 -16.30 -24.91
C GLY A 582 2.68 -16.71 -23.78
N ASP A 583 2.69 -16.06 -22.62
CA ASP A 583 1.73 -16.35 -21.54
C ASP A 583 0.29 -16.00 -21.95
N ALA A 584 0.07 -14.90 -22.66
CA ALA A 584 -1.26 -14.54 -23.19
C ALA A 584 -1.79 -15.59 -24.17
N ALA A 585 -0.93 -16.10 -25.06
CA ALA A 585 -1.28 -17.18 -25.98
C ALA A 585 -1.55 -18.49 -25.23
N TRP A 586 -0.83 -18.75 -24.13
CA TRP A 586 -1.08 -19.91 -23.28
C TRP A 586 -2.46 -19.82 -22.60
N LEU A 587 -2.80 -18.68 -21.98
CA LEU A 587 -4.11 -18.47 -21.36
C LEU A 587 -5.26 -18.71 -22.34
N ASN A 588 -5.17 -18.15 -23.56
CA ASN A 588 -6.16 -18.36 -24.62
C ASN A 588 -6.37 -19.85 -24.95
N ARG A 589 -5.28 -20.65 -24.99
CA ARG A 589 -5.37 -22.10 -25.27
C ARG A 589 -5.90 -22.94 -24.10
N VAL A 590 -5.78 -22.46 -22.86
CA VAL A 590 -6.19 -23.23 -21.67
C VAL A 590 -7.64 -22.96 -21.28
N PHE A 591 -8.05 -21.68 -21.28
CA PHE A 591 -9.36 -21.28 -20.77
C PHE A 591 -10.42 -21.16 -21.88
N GLY A 592 -10.01 -20.80 -23.10
CA GLY A 592 -10.94 -20.51 -24.19
C GLY A 592 -11.80 -19.26 -23.92
N ALA A 593 -12.55 -18.81 -24.93
CA ALA A 593 -13.25 -17.52 -24.87
C ALA A 593 -14.35 -17.41 -23.80
N SER A 594 -14.96 -18.53 -23.39
CA SER A 594 -16.05 -18.52 -22.39
C SER A 594 -15.56 -18.32 -20.95
N ARG A 595 -14.28 -18.63 -20.66
CA ARG A 595 -13.66 -18.57 -19.33
C ARG A 595 -12.50 -17.57 -19.26
N LEU A 596 -12.37 -16.71 -20.27
CA LEU A 596 -11.28 -15.75 -20.37
C LEU A 596 -11.80 -14.35 -20.71
N ILE A 597 -11.39 -13.36 -19.92
CA ILE A 597 -11.50 -11.94 -20.25
C ILE A 597 -10.09 -11.45 -20.59
N ALA A 598 -9.93 -10.88 -21.79
CA ALA A 598 -8.66 -10.35 -22.26
C ALA A 598 -8.86 -8.90 -22.70
N SER A 599 -7.98 -8.00 -22.26
CA SER A 599 -7.88 -6.63 -22.74
C SER A 599 -6.51 -6.40 -23.36
N GLU A 600 -6.41 -5.60 -24.42
CA GLU A 600 -5.11 -5.24 -25.02
C GLU A 600 -4.31 -4.26 -24.14
N ARG A 601 -5.00 -3.51 -23.29
CA ARG A 601 -4.43 -2.49 -22.39
C ARG A 601 -4.87 -2.71 -20.95
N GLY A 602 -4.23 -2.02 -20.02
CA GLY A 602 -4.50 -2.06 -18.60
C GLY A 602 -3.27 -2.30 -17.73
N GLY A 603 -2.12 -2.60 -18.33
CA GLY A 603 -0.93 -3.01 -17.59
C GLY A 603 -1.25 -4.15 -16.63
N HIS A 604 -0.66 -4.12 -15.43
CA HIS A 604 -1.03 -5.03 -14.36
C HIS A 604 -2.20 -4.45 -13.55
N LEU A 605 -3.38 -5.09 -13.56
CA LEU A 605 -4.57 -4.72 -12.78
C LEU A 605 -5.22 -3.33 -13.07
N GLY A 606 -4.67 -2.50 -13.95
CA GLY A 606 -5.16 -1.13 -14.19
C GLY A 606 -6.60 -1.07 -14.67
N ASN A 607 -7.08 -2.09 -15.38
CA ASN A 607 -8.48 -2.21 -15.82
C ASN A 607 -9.50 -2.34 -14.68
N LEU A 608 -9.08 -2.59 -13.43
CA LEU A 608 -10.00 -2.50 -12.28
C LEU A 608 -10.50 -1.06 -12.06
N GLY A 609 -9.81 -0.05 -12.62
CA GLY A 609 -10.32 1.32 -12.68
C GLY A 609 -11.39 1.55 -13.75
N ASP A 610 -11.64 0.57 -14.64
CA ASP A 610 -12.64 0.63 -15.71
C ASP A 610 -13.94 -0.10 -15.28
N ASP A 611 -15.06 0.62 -15.34
CA ASP A 611 -16.37 0.12 -14.93
C ASP A 611 -16.89 -1.00 -15.82
N ALA A 612 -16.66 -0.92 -17.13
CA ALA A 612 -17.09 -1.94 -18.08
C ALA A 612 -16.31 -3.23 -17.86
N TRP A 613 -14.99 -3.12 -17.65
CA TRP A 613 -14.17 -4.29 -17.37
C TRP A 613 -14.52 -4.95 -16.03
N ARG A 614 -14.85 -4.15 -15.01
CA ARG A 614 -15.40 -4.66 -13.74
C ARG A 614 -16.72 -5.41 -13.95
N ALA A 615 -17.65 -4.85 -14.73
CA ALA A 615 -18.91 -5.51 -15.05
C ALA A 615 -18.68 -6.85 -15.77
N ASP A 616 -17.71 -6.94 -16.69
CA ASP A 616 -17.35 -8.18 -17.36
C ASP A 616 -16.81 -9.24 -16.37
N VAL A 617 -15.97 -8.83 -15.41
CA VAL A 617 -15.44 -9.71 -14.35
C VAL A 617 -16.57 -10.26 -13.48
N VAL A 618 -17.53 -9.43 -13.08
CA VAL A 618 -18.73 -9.86 -12.34
C VAL A 618 -19.57 -10.83 -13.18
N ALA A 619 -19.81 -10.52 -14.46
CA ALA A 619 -20.57 -11.37 -15.35
C ALA A 619 -19.89 -12.73 -15.59
N MET A 620 -18.56 -12.77 -15.64
CA MET A 620 -17.79 -14.01 -15.69
C MET A 620 -18.02 -14.86 -14.45
N LEU A 621 -17.97 -14.26 -13.25
CA LEU A 621 -18.24 -14.97 -12.01
C LEU A 621 -19.65 -15.58 -12.00
N GLY A 622 -20.68 -14.81 -12.38
CA GLY A 622 -22.05 -15.32 -12.47
C GLY A 622 -22.18 -16.53 -13.39
N ARG A 623 -21.51 -16.51 -14.55
CA ARG A 623 -21.45 -17.67 -15.45
C ARG A 623 -20.76 -18.88 -14.83
N LEU A 624 -19.67 -18.70 -14.09
CA LEU A 624 -18.95 -19.81 -13.44
C LEU A 624 -19.75 -20.44 -12.29
N LEU A 625 -20.69 -19.71 -11.71
CA LEU A 625 -21.58 -20.17 -10.63
C LEU A 625 -22.92 -20.73 -11.14
N ASP A 626 -23.13 -20.75 -12.46
CA ASP A 626 -24.43 -21.05 -13.10
C ASP A 626 -25.58 -20.16 -12.59
N GLU A 627 -25.30 -18.88 -12.31
CA GLU A 627 -26.31 -17.90 -11.91
C GLU A 627 -26.77 -17.04 -13.09
N GLU A 628 -28.07 -16.77 -13.18
CA GLU A 628 -28.58 -15.72 -14.08
C GLU A 628 -27.93 -14.39 -13.67
N ALA A 629 -27.40 -13.64 -14.64
CA ALA A 629 -26.78 -12.34 -14.39
C ALA A 629 -27.73 -11.48 -13.52
N PRO A 630 -27.24 -10.87 -12.42
CA PRO A 630 -28.10 -10.08 -11.55
C PRO A 630 -28.85 -9.03 -12.36
N SER A 631 -30.18 -9.05 -12.28
CA SER A 631 -31.02 -8.03 -12.90
C SER A 631 -30.60 -6.66 -12.38
N ASP A 632 -30.36 -5.71 -13.28
CA ASP A 632 -30.00 -4.31 -13.04
C ASP A 632 -31.03 -3.64 -12.10
N LYS A 633 -30.91 -3.88 -10.79
CA LYS A 633 -31.65 -3.17 -9.75
C LYS A 633 -30.85 -1.92 -9.42
N ARG A 634 -30.79 -0.99 -10.37
CA ARG A 634 -30.59 0.42 -10.01
C ARG A 634 -31.77 0.80 -9.14
N VAL A 635 -31.46 1.09 -7.88
CA VAL A 635 -32.38 1.71 -6.94
C VAL A 635 -32.71 3.09 -7.48
N ASP A 636 -33.99 3.30 -7.81
CA ASP A 636 -34.58 4.61 -8.09
C ASP A 636 -34.45 5.57 -6.89
#